data_AF-C5DKB9-F1
#
_entry.id   AF-C5DKB9-F1
#
_cell.length_a   1.000
_cell.length_b   1.000
_cell.length_c   1.000
_cell.angle_alpha   90.00
_cell.angle_beta   90.00
_cell.angle_gamma   90.00
#
_symmetry.space_group_name_H-M   'P 1'
#
loop_
_entity.id
_entity.type
_entity.pdbx_description
1 polymer ?
#
loop_
_entity_poly.entity_id
_entity_poly.type
_entity_poly.pdbx_seq_one_letter_code
_entity_poly.pdbx_strand_id
1 'polypeptide(L)'
;MIRPLKGLTTQRAAPAYLRVCMLHTERETQLKITTSELNYCILNQKTYSTSQLDRKIKEYWKVSKANSTTNFETPSVQPRIFLTGTDLFKYDNKQNKVSAVYRCFVRWEIIRAQPPLRGKLFANNLIHSSPLSPSDLKNTDIDILPFLIHNCITYEDIPNAIDLFIWYNTKTPGKELHRTLINAMIQCIAESSQIEPHYHLLKFTQLMNFLNEKSIEHTLSEHQALQISNKAMSLDNNPLLTKKVLSYVLDVAYNKSNTVRTAQVEALYSLISSDYKSNNAAGVLLHWTAVRDHYTTISKHDTRILYKIIKLFTKQKAYRQRCAELISSIEPQLYVNNALLLPSIINFASATKSYSLATKIMSNITTYSNFNTQKQILKSRFFLSTLLRLHLTFEDSIGVERILTEIRKEHNSLTSADYQVIVSHLLKSRKPQDLLKALTLSNKIEGLKGIPSITTIINHLTLLKTHEVEKLNLNVGATIHNLLLKAHNNDPAHKTKLWDILASIFVRSLTTYKHNTTPWWTNEIYDKTTKVDFLKLCYETSKNKTPMDITVNPFVSPNPKDTVIKLSATNIIVILRTIAREANHHRRSDVFLWCMNEMTKNGMSEEEIELDWNNMEKHQIRRFKNKTKNGITKNLQKHGLKSFKTLLRKK
;
A
#
# COMPACT_ATOMS: atom_id res chain seq x y z
N MET A 1 16.69 -4.62 74.53
CA MET A 1 15.62 -5.64 74.51
C MET A 1 15.59 -6.31 73.14
N ILE A 2 15.39 -7.63 73.13
CA ILE A 2 15.83 -8.62 72.13
C ILE A 2 15.01 -8.62 70.83
N ARG A 3 15.67 -8.85 69.67
CA ARG A 3 15.29 -9.65 68.45
C ARG A 3 15.74 -8.99 67.11
N PRO A 4 15.88 -9.73 65.97
CA PRO A 4 16.85 -10.78 65.66
C PRO A 4 17.59 -10.54 64.31
N LEU A 5 18.65 -11.32 64.04
CA LEU A 5 19.27 -11.47 62.71
C LEU A 5 18.26 -12.00 61.69
N LYS A 6 18.00 -11.26 60.60
CA LYS A 6 17.34 -11.76 59.39
C LYS A 6 18.37 -11.84 58.26
N GLY A 7 18.52 -13.05 57.73
CA GLY A 7 19.52 -13.44 56.74
C GLY A 7 19.41 -12.68 55.42
N LEU A 8 20.59 -12.33 54.89
CA LEU A 8 20.83 -11.99 53.51
C LEU A 8 20.77 -13.27 52.66
N THR A 9 19.62 -13.60 52.09
CA THR A 9 19.54 -14.48 50.92
C THR A 9 19.67 -13.63 49.66
N THR A 10 20.91 -13.40 49.24
CA THR A 10 21.19 -13.02 47.86
C THR A 10 20.82 -14.20 46.95
N GLN A 11 19.68 -14.11 46.27
CA GLN A 11 19.38 -14.97 45.12
C GLN A 11 20.44 -14.71 44.06
N ARG A 12 21.49 -15.53 44.02
CA ARG A 12 22.43 -15.61 42.90
C ARG A 12 21.62 -15.99 41.66
N ALA A 13 21.44 -15.03 40.76
CA ALA A 13 20.96 -15.32 39.42
C ALA A 13 21.90 -16.34 38.77
N ALA A 14 21.36 -17.46 38.32
CA ALA A 14 22.13 -18.48 37.63
C ALA A 14 22.87 -17.88 36.42
N PRO A 15 24.14 -18.25 36.17
CA PRO A 15 24.90 -17.80 35.00
C PRO A 15 24.09 -17.98 33.71
N ALA A 16 24.18 -17.03 32.78
CA ALA A 16 23.44 -17.04 31.51
C ALA A 16 23.60 -18.37 30.74
N TYR A 17 24.74 -19.04 30.88
CA TYR A 17 25.02 -20.36 30.31
C TYR A 17 24.10 -21.48 30.85
N LEU A 18 23.82 -21.50 32.17
CA LEU A 18 22.92 -22.48 32.78
C LEU A 18 21.45 -22.27 32.36
N ARG A 19 21.02 -21.02 32.16
CA ARG A 19 19.69 -20.74 31.60
C ARG A 19 19.55 -21.20 30.16
N VAL A 20 20.58 -21.04 29.34
CA VAL A 20 20.60 -21.52 27.95
C VAL A 20 20.59 -23.04 27.90
N CYS A 21 21.37 -23.72 28.74
CA CYS A 21 21.33 -25.19 28.84
C CYS A 21 19.97 -25.71 29.30
N MET A 22 19.37 -25.17 30.37
CA MET A 22 18.06 -25.61 30.87
C MET A 22 16.93 -25.36 29.85
N LEU A 23 16.94 -24.23 29.14
CA LEU A 23 16.00 -23.97 28.05
C LEU A 23 16.17 -24.97 26.89
N HIS A 24 17.39 -25.44 26.63
CA HIS A 24 17.66 -26.47 25.62
C HIS A 24 17.07 -27.83 26.06
N THR A 25 17.28 -28.23 27.32
CA THR A 25 16.77 -29.50 27.85
C THR A 25 15.25 -29.54 27.96
N GLU A 26 14.61 -28.45 28.38
CA GLU A 26 13.15 -28.34 28.42
C GLU A 26 12.53 -28.43 27.03
N ARG A 27 13.15 -27.78 26.02
CA ARG A 27 12.69 -27.81 24.62
C ARG A 27 12.90 -29.16 23.95
N GLU A 28 14.01 -29.84 24.21
CA GLU A 28 14.23 -31.21 23.75
C GLU A 28 13.21 -32.18 24.37
N THR A 29 12.87 -31.98 25.63
CA THR A 29 11.85 -32.78 26.33
C THR A 29 10.46 -32.54 25.75
N GLN A 30 10.10 -31.28 25.49
CA GLN A 30 8.85 -30.92 24.81
C GLN A 30 8.76 -31.47 23.38
N LEU A 31 9.88 -31.47 22.64
CA LEU A 31 9.94 -32.09 21.31
C LEU A 31 9.73 -33.60 21.39
N LYS A 32 10.35 -34.29 22.36
CA LYS A 32 10.14 -35.73 22.58
C LYS A 32 8.68 -36.06 22.92
N ILE A 33 8.06 -35.28 23.81
CA ILE A 33 6.65 -35.44 24.19
C ILE A 33 5.74 -35.26 22.96
N THR A 34 5.86 -34.12 22.26
CA THR A 34 5.03 -33.84 21.07
C THR A 34 5.25 -34.85 19.94
N THR A 35 6.47 -35.39 19.78
CA THR A 35 6.77 -36.46 18.82
C THR A 35 6.09 -37.77 19.23
N SER A 36 6.14 -38.14 20.51
CA SER A 36 5.47 -39.35 21.02
C SER A 36 3.95 -39.29 20.90
N GLU A 37 3.35 -38.13 21.17
CA GLU A 37 1.91 -37.90 20.99
C GLU A 37 1.51 -37.97 19.52
N LEU A 38 2.28 -37.35 18.63
CA LEU A 38 2.04 -37.42 17.19
C LEU A 38 2.17 -38.87 16.67
N ASN A 39 3.17 -39.62 17.14
CA ASN A 39 3.34 -41.04 16.81
C ASN A 39 2.13 -41.87 17.24
N TYR A 40 1.63 -41.65 18.46
CA TYR A 40 0.43 -42.33 18.93
C TYR A 40 -0.80 -41.99 18.05
N CYS A 41 -0.98 -40.73 17.67
CA CYS A 41 -2.06 -40.31 16.77
C CYS A 41 -1.93 -40.91 15.36
N ILE A 42 -0.72 -40.99 14.81
CA ILE A 42 -0.45 -41.58 13.48
C ILE A 42 -0.61 -43.11 13.51
N LEU A 43 -0.32 -43.78 14.63
CA LEU A 43 -0.50 -45.24 14.74
C LEU A 43 -1.97 -45.63 15.03
N ASN A 44 -2.75 -44.75 15.66
CA ASN A 44 -4.14 -44.97 16.05
C ASN A 44 -5.14 -44.08 15.28
N GLN A 45 -4.98 -43.98 13.96
CA GLN A 45 -5.75 -43.05 13.12
C GLN A 45 -7.27 -43.27 13.12
N LYS A 46 -7.77 -44.48 13.43
CA LYS A 46 -9.22 -44.76 13.53
C LYS A 46 -9.90 -44.02 14.68
N THR A 47 -9.13 -43.58 15.68
CA THR A 47 -9.61 -42.98 16.92
C THR A 47 -9.60 -41.45 16.90
N TYR A 48 -8.96 -40.83 15.90
CA TYR A 48 -8.78 -39.38 15.83
C TYR A 48 -9.48 -38.77 14.61
N SER A 49 -10.11 -37.61 14.80
CA SER A 49 -10.63 -36.83 13.69
C SER A 49 -9.50 -36.16 12.90
N THR A 50 -9.75 -35.83 11.63
CA THR A 50 -8.81 -35.10 10.77
C THR A 50 -8.33 -33.78 11.41
N SER A 51 -9.22 -33.03 12.07
CA SER A 51 -8.87 -31.77 12.73
C SER A 51 -7.95 -31.97 13.94
N GLN A 52 -8.10 -33.08 14.68
CA GLN A 52 -7.22 -33.41 15.81
C GLN A 52 -5.82 -33.78 15.33
N LEU A 53 -5.72 -34.58 14.26
CA LEU A 53 -4.46 -34.96 13.63
C LEU A 53 -3.73 -33.73 13.08
N ASP A 54 -4.42 -32.86 12.34
CA ASP A 54 -3.87 -31.61 11.80
C ASP A 54 -3.34 -30.69 12.91
N ARG A 55 -4.06 -30.59 14.03
CA ARG A 55 -3.60 -29.82 15.20
C ARG A 55 -2.31 -30.38 15.77
N LYS A 56 -2.22 -31.71 15.92
CA LYS A 56 -1.03 -32.38 16.46
C LYS A 56 0.19 -32.25 15.53
N ILE A 57 0.00 -32.34 14.22
CA ILE A 57 1.04 -32.07 13.22
C ILE A 57 1.54 -30.61 13.35
N LYS A 58 0.62 -29.64 13.46
CA LYS A 58 0.98 -28.22 13.62
C LYS A 58 1.72 -27.95 14.93
N GLU A 59 1.31 -28.58 16.03
CA GLU A 59 1.99 -28.50 17.33
C GLU A 59 3.43 -29.02 17.23
N TYR A 60 3.61 -30.22 16.67
CA TYR A 60 4.93 -30.80 16.40
C TYR A 60 5.80 -29.85 15.57
N TRP A 61 5.27 -29.31 14.46
CA TRP A 61 6.03 -28.39 13.62
C TRP A 61 6.39 -27.08 14.30
N LYS A 62 5.50 -26.52 15.14
CA LYS A 62 5.77 -25.30 15.92
C LYS A 62 6.96 -25.52 16.86
N VAL A 63 7.02 -26.67 17.52
CA VAL A 63 8.14 -27.03 18.42
C VAL A 63 9.40 -27.33 17.60
N SER A 64 9.29 -28.03 16.46
CA SER A 64 10.46 -28.35 15.61
C SER A 64 11.09 -27.12 14.93
N LYS A 65 10.29 -26.13 14.46
CA LYS A 65 10.79 -24.89 13.84
C LYS A 65 11.48 -23.97 14.84
N ALA A 66 11.00 -23.93 16.09
CA ALA A 66 11.64 -23.18 17.16
C ALA A 66 13.05 -23.70 17.51
N ASN A 67 13.40 -24.93 17.08
CA ASN A 67 14.71 -25.54 17.25
C ASN A 67 15.67 -25.29 16.07
N SER A 68 15.32 -24.41 15.12
CA SER A 68 16.09 -24.18 13.88
C SER A 68 16.73 -22.80 13.74
N THR A 69 16.68 -21.93 14.76
CA THR A 69 17.19 -20.55 14.66
C THR A 69 18.67 -20.35 15.03
N THR A 70 19.39 -21.39 15.44
CA THR A 70 20.85 -21.28 15.67
C THR A 70 21.52 -22.61 15.34
N ASN A 71 22.50 -22.56 14.42
CA ASN A 71 23.42 -23.64 13.99
C ASN A 71 22.97 -24.47 12.78
N PHE A 72 23.27 -23.94 11.59
CA PHE A 72 23.37 -24.71 10.34
C PHE A 72 24.84 -24.89 9.90
N GLU A 73 25.73 -25.24 10.84
CA GLU A 73 27.11 -25.65 10.52
C GLU A 73 27.55 -26.98 11.16
N THR A 74 26.68 -27.69 11.88
CA THR A 74 26.98 -29.05 12.34
C THR A 74 26.24 -30.11 11.52
N PRO A 75 26.94 -31.02 10.82
CA PRO A 75 26.34 -32.09 10.02
C PRO A 75 25.74 -33.25 10.85
N SER A 76 25.41 -33.04 12.13
CA SER A 76 25.16 -34.14 13.07
C SER A 76 23.86 -34.07 13.88
N VAL A 77 22.82 -33.39 13.40
CA VAL A 77 21.46 -33.74 13.84
C VAL A 77 20.94 -34.77 12.86
N GLN A 78 21.29 -36.04 13.12
CA GLN A 78 20.64 -37.18 12.47
C GLN A 78 19.11 -36.99 12.50
N PRO A 79 18.37 -37.45 11.48
CA PRO A 79 16.92 -37.45 11.48
C PRO A 79 16.43 -38.33 12.63
N ARG A 80 16.32 -37.76 13.83
CA ARG A 80 15.93 -38.49 15.04
C ARG A 80 14.41 -38.59 15.05
N ILE A 81 13.99 -39.84 14.80
CA ILE A 81 12.78 -40.49 15.32
C ILE A 81 11.49 -40.17 14.55
N PHE A 82 11.39 -40.70 13.32
CA PHE A 82 10.11 -41.26 12.83
C PHE A 82 10.26 -42.72 12.38
N LEU A 83 11.48 -43.23 12.15
CA LEU A 83 11.72 -44.43 11.33
C LEU A 83 12.93 -45.26 11.76
N THR A 84 13.16 -45.42 13.07
CA THR A 84 14.19 -46.34 13.58
C THR A 84 13.68 -47.76 13.80
N GLY A 85 12.36 -47.98 13.70
CA GLY A 85 11.75 -49.30 13.81
C GLY A 85 11.23 -49.79 12.46
N THR A 86 11.27 -51.10 12.26
CA THR A 86 10.62 -51.85 11.18
C THR A 86 9.09 -51.70 11.13
N ASP A 87 8.49 -50.98 12.08
CA ASP A 87 7.06 -50.72 12.14
C ASP A 87 6.68 -49.59 11.19
N LEU A 88 6.22 -50.05 10.02
CA LEU A 88 5.58 -49.33 8.94
C LEU A 88 4.79 -48.11 9.42
N PHE A 89 5.25 -46.92 9.00
CA PHE A 89 4.36 -45.77 8.84
C PHE A 89 3.11 -46.24 8.08
N LYS A 90 1.97 -46.37 8.76
CA LYS A 90 0.70 -46.77 8.13
C LYS A 90 0.15 -45.57 7.39
N TYR A 91 0.36 -45.59 6.08
CA TYR A 91 -0.23 -44.62 5.16
C TYR A 91 -1.75 -44.68 5.26
N ASP A 92 -2.36 -43.56 5.61
CA ASP A 92 -3.82 -43.46 5.68
C ASP A 92 -4.38 -42.90 4.39
N ASN A 93 -4.92 -43.79 3.54
CA ASN A 93 -5.61 -43.38 2.31
C ASN A 93 -6.78 -42.42 2.56
N LYS A 94 -7.45 -42.49 3.72
CA LYS A 94 -8.57 -41.61 4.06
C LYS A 94 -8.08 -40.22 4.43
N GLN A 95 -7.08 -40.12 5.32
CA GLN A 95 -6.51 -38.81 5.70
C GLN A 95 -5.74 -38.18 4.54
N ASN A 96 -5.07 -38.97 3.70
CA ASN A 96 -4.40 -38.46 2.51
C ASN A 96 -5.37 -37.80 1.53
N LYS A 97 -6.57 -38.36 1.34
CA LYS A 97 -7.59 -37.74 0.49
C LYS A 97 -8.15 -36.44 1.07
N VAL A 98 -8.26 -36.34 2.40
CA VAL A 98 -9.04 -35.28 3.05
C VAL A 98 -8.18 -34.15 3.65
N SER A 99 -6.94 -34.41 4.09
CA SER A 99 -6.10 -33.41 4.77
C SER A 99 -4.86 -33.00 3.97
N ALA A 100 -4.83 -31.72 3.59
CA ALA A 100 -3.63 -31.08 3.03
C ALA A 100 -2.46 -31.01 4.04
N VAL A 101 -2.75 -30.90 5.34
CA VAL A 101 -1.73 -30.83 6.40
C VAL A 101 -1.04 -32.18 6.55
N TYR A 102 -1.80 -33.27 6.56
CA TYR A 102 -1.28 -34.64 6.60
C TYR A 102 -0.46 -34.95 5.35
N ARG A 103 -0.98 -34.66 4.15
CA ARG A 103 -0.22 -34.80 2.89
C ARG A 103 1.09 -34.04 2.93
N CYS A 104 1.06 -32.81 3.43
CA CYS A 104 2.25 -31.99 3.58
C CYS A 104 3.27 -32.63 4.51
N PHE A 105 2.83 -33.09 5.68
CA PHE A 105 3.66 -33.82 6.64
C PHE A 105 4.35 -35.03 6.01
N VAL A 106 3.60 -35.92 5.36
CA VAL A 106 4.15 -37.13 4.74
C VAL A 106 5.24 -36.81 3.71
N ARG A 107 5.01 -35.82 2.84
CA ARG A 107 5.98 -35.42 1.81
C ARG A 107 7.30 -34.91 2.40
N TRP A 108 7.22 -34.11 3.46
CA TRP A 108 8.41 -33.61 4.16
C TRP A 108 9.19 -34.72 4.86
N GLU A 109 8.50 -35.70 5.44
CA GLU A 109 9.16 -36.84 6.08
C GLU A 109 9.82 -37.79 5.07
N ILE A 110 9.20 -38.01 3.90
CA ILE A 110 9.84 -38.76 2.79
C ILE A 110 11.18 -38.13 2.40
N ILE A 111 11.21 -36.80 2.26
CA ILE A 111 12.42 -36.07 1.86
C ILE A 111 13.52 -36.14 2.93
N ARG A 112 13.14 -36.03 4.20
CA ARG A 112 14.07 -36.04 5.35
C ARG A 112 14.57 -37.44 5.70
N ALA A 113 13.90 -38.49 5.23
CA ALA A 113 14.31 -39.87 5.49
C ALA A 113 15.66 -40.22 4.82
N GLN A 114 16.40 -41.13 5.46
CA GLN A 114 17.62 -41.72 4.89
C GLN A 114 17.31 -42.55 3.64
N PRO A 115 18.24 -42.70 2.67
CA PRO A 115 17.99 -43.35 1.37
C PRO A 115 17.25 -44.71 1.42
N PRO A 116 17.62 -45.70 2.26
CA PRO A 116 16.92 -46.99 2.29
C PRO A 116 15.49 -46.89 2.88
N LEU A 117 15.25 -45.95 3.79
CA LEU A 117 13.93 -45.67 4.37
C LEU A 117 13.07 -44.85 3.42
N ARG A 118 13.70 -43.94 2.67
CA ARG A 118 13.06 -43.07 1.69
C ARG A 118 12.36 -43.87 0.59
N GLY A 119 13.04 -44.89 0.03
CA GLY A 119 12.45 -45.77 -0.98
C GLY A 119 11.22 -46.53 -0.45
N LYS A 120 11.30 -47.05 0.78
CA LYS A 120 10.19 -47.77 1.43
C LYS A 120 8.98 -46.86 1.70
N LEU A 121 9.22 -45.65 2.22
CA LEU A 121 8.15 -44.67 2.43
C LEU A 121 7.53 -44.21 1.11
N PHE A 122 8.36 -43.94 0.11
CA PHE A 122 7.87 -43.54 -1.21
C PHE A 122 6.98 -44.63 -1.82
N ALA A 123 7.42 -45.89 -1.74
CA ALA A 123 6.68 -47.03 -2.24
C ALA A 123 5.33 -47.22 -1.54
N ASN A 124 5.31 -47.09 -0.20
CA ASN A 124 4.09 -47.29 0.59
C ASN A 124 3.11 -46.10 0.55
N ASN A 125 3.59 -44.89 0.27
CA ASN A 125 2.79 -43.66 0.43
C ASN A 125 2.30 -43.05 -0.90
N LEU A 126 2.92 -43.34 -2.06
CA LEU A 126 2.63 -42.60 -3.31
C LEU A 126 2.27 -43.48 -4.51
N ILE A 127 2.59 -44.78 -4.49
CA ILE A 127 2.39 -45.70 -5.64
C ILE A 127 0.92 -45.85 -6.04
N HIS A 128 -0.04 -45.63 -5.15
CA HIS A 128 -1.47 -45.77 -5.50
C HIS A 128 -2.00 -44.67 -6.47
N SER A 129 -1.16 -43.74 -6.91
CA SER A 129 -1.52 -42.65 -7.82
C SER A 129 -0.49 -42.33 -8.91
N SER A 130 0.57 -43.13 -9.04
CA SER A 130 1.68 -42.89 -9.99
C SER A 130 1.73 -43.97 -11.08
N PRO A 131 2.04 -43.64 -12.36
CA PRO A 131 2.10 -44.60 -13.46
C PRO A 131 3.34 -45.50 -13.47
N LEU A 132 4.21 -45.44 -12.46
CA LEU A 132 5.45 -46.21 -12.41
C LEU A 132 5.27 -47.60 -11.78
N SER A 133 5.92 -48.59 -12.40
CA SER A 133 6.00 -49.95 -11.91
C SER A 133 6.88 -49.99 -10.64
N PRO A 134 6.53 -50.81 -9.62
CA PRO A 134 7.36 -51.06 -8.43
C PRO A 134 8.80 -51.50 -8.75
N SER A 135 9.07 -51.98 -9.97
CA SER A 135 10.41 -52.39 -10.43
C SER A 135 11.39 -51.23 -10.61
N ASP A 136 10.92 -50.03 -10.92
CA ASP A 136 11.79 -48.88 -11.22
C ASP A 136 12.40 -48.27 -9.94
N LEU A 137 11.78 -48.53 -8.77
CA LEU A 137 12.13 -47.97 -7.47
C LEU A 137 13.34 -48.59 -6.77
N LYS A 138 13.97 -49.62 -7.37
CA LYS A 138 15.13 -50.31 -6.79
C LYS A 138 16.45 -49.53 -6.95
N ASN A 139 16.49 -48.49 -7.78
CA ASN A 139 17.69 -47.66 -7.96
C ASN A 139 17.68 -46.47 -6.99
N THR A 140 18.68 -46.42 -6.11
CA THR A 140 18.91 -45.41 -5.05
C THR A 140 19.12 -43.97 -5.55
N ASP A 141 19.23 -43.77 -6.86
CA ASP A 141 19.55 -42.49 -7.49
C ASP A 141 18.37 -41.76 -8.13
N ILE A 142 17.14 -42.26 -7.98
CA ILE A 142 15.97 -41.59 -8.52
C ILE A 142 15.72 -40.28 -7.77
N ASP A 143 15.72 -39.17 -8.50
CA ASP A 143 15.30 -37.87 -7.99
C ASP A 143 13.81 -37.95 -7.62
N ILE A 144 13.52 -38.03 -6.32
CA ILE A 144 12.15 -38.17 -5.78
C ILE A 144 11.39 -36.84 -5.83
N LEU A 145 12.09 -35.71 -5.98
CA LEU A 145 11.50 -34.39 -5.94
C LEU A 145 10.44 -34.15 -7.03
N PRO A 146 10.68 -34.43 -8.33
CA PRO A 146 9.65 -34.30 -9.36
C PRO A 146 8.35 -35.03 -9.04
N PHE A 147 8.43 -36.21 -8.43
CA PHE A 147 7.25 -37.00 -8.04
C PHE A 147 6.47 -36.37 -6.90
N LEU A 148 7.17 -35.85 -5.89
CA LEU A 148 6.52 -35.17 -4.77
C LEU A 148 5.86 -33.86 -5.22
N ILE A 149 6.49 -33.13 -6.14
CA ILE A 149 5.90 -31.92 -6.73
C ILE A 149 4.70 -32.26 -7.59
N HIS A 150 4.78 -33.30 -8.43
CA HIS A 150 3.65 -33.76 -9.22
C HIS A 150 2.48 -34.18 -8.33
N ASN A 151 2.75 -34.91 -7.25
CA ASN A 151 1.73 -35.27 -6.27
C ASN A 151 1.12 -34.02 -5.59
N CYS A 152 1.91 -32.99 -5.28
CA CYS A 152 1.35 -31.72 -4.78
C CYS A 152 0.41 -31.07 -5.80
N ILE A 153 0.78 -31.10 -7.08
CA ILE A 153 -0.04 -30.56 -8.18
C ILE A 153 -1.35 -31.33 -8.31
N THR A 154 -1.32 -32.66 -8.30
CA THR A 154 -2.51 -33.53 -8.40
C THR A 154 -3.55 -33.26 -7.31
N TYR A 155 -3.09 -32.93 -6.10
CA TYR A 155 -3.95 -32.63 -4.95
C TYR A 155 -4.16 -31.13 -4.70
N GLU A 156 -3.76 -30.28 -5.65
CA GLU A 156 -3.83 -28.80 -5.55
C GLU A 156 -3.13 -28.21 -4.31
N ASP A 157 -2.16 -28.90 -3.71
CA ASP A 157 -1.38 -28.43 -2.56
C ASP A 157 -0.20 -27.53 -3.01
N ILE A 158 -0.50 -26.54 -3.85
CA ILE A 158 0.49 -25.72 -4.55
C ILE A 158 1.48 -24.99 -3.62
N PRO A 159 1.06 -24.44 -2.45
CA PRO A 159 2.01 -23.84 -1.51
C PRO A 159 3.11 -24.81 -1.06
N ASN A 160 2.77 -26.09 -0.86
CA ASN A 160 3.74 -27.10 -0.45
C ASN A 160 4.66 -27.49 -1.61
N ALA A 161 4.15 -27.58 -2.84
CA ALA A 161 4.97 -27.83 -4.03
C ALA A 161 6.14 -26.83 -4.14
N ILE A 162 5.83 -25.54 -3.96
CA ILE A 162 6.80 -24.44 -4.04
C ILE A 162 7.81 -24.49 -2.89
N ASP A 163 7.34 -24.73 -1.66
CA ASP A 163 8.22 -24.84 -0.49
C ASP A 163 9.21 -26.00 -0.63
N LEU A 164 8.74 -27.15 -1.13
CA LEU A 164 9.57 -28.32 -1.42
C LEU A 164 10.61 -28.03 -2.50
N PHE A 165 10.19 -27.38 -3.59
CA PHE A 165 11.06 -27.04 -4.70
C PHE A 165 12.19 -26.08 -4.28
N ILE A 166 11.84 -24.99 -3.59
CA ILE A 166 12.83 -24.01 -3.10
C ILE A 166 13.79 -24.68 -2.11
N TRP A 167 13.26 -25.44 -1.15
CA TRP A 167 14.08 -26.10 -0.14
C TRP A 167 15.11 -27.06 -0.76
N TYR A 168 14.67 -27.92 -1.70
CA TYR A 168 15.54 -28.92 -2.32
C TYR A 168 16.69 -28.28 -3.09
N ASN A 169 16.38 -27.29 -3.94
CA ASN A 169 17.36 -26.62 -4.79
C ASN A 169 18.28 -25.65 -4.00
N THR A 170 17.86 -25.24 -2.80
CA THR A 170 18.75 -24.52 -1.87
C THR A 170 19.77 -25.47 -1.22
N LYS A 171 19.38 -26.72 -0.95
CA LYS A 171 20.24 -27.73 -0.30
C LYS A 171 21.12 -28.53 -1.27
N THR A 172 20.85 -28.48 -2.57
CA THR A 172 21.64 -29.15 -3.62
C THR A 172 22.19 -28.15 -4.64
N PRO A 173 23.11 -27.25 -4.23
CA PRO A 173 23.69 -26.28 -5.15
C PRO A 173 24.46 -27.00 -6.27
N GLY A 174 24.06 -26.78 -7.53
CA GLY A 174 24.75 -27.31 -8.71
C GLY A 174 23.89 -28.17 -9.64
N LYS A 175 22.71 -28.64 -9.20
CA LYS A 175 21.76 -29.31 -10.11
C LYS A 175 20.99 -28.28 -10.95
N GLU A 176 20.77 -28.60 -12.23
CA GLU A 176 19.90 -27.81 -13.09
C GLU A 176 18.46 -27.83 -12.59
N LEU A 177 17.81 -26.67 -12.64
CA LEU A 177 16.44 -26.52 -12.19
C LEU A 177 15.47 -27.06 -13.24
N HIS A 178 14.57 -27.95 -12.80
CA HIS A 178 13.55 -28.57 -13.63
C HIS A 178 12.51 -27.53 -14.13
N ARG A 179 12.72 -26.97 -15.33
CA ARG A 179 11.86 -25.94 -15.94
C ARG A 179 10.40 -26.39 -16.11
N THR A 180 10.17 -27.67 -16.39
CA THR A 180 8.83 -28.26 -16.53
C THR A 180 8.03 -28.18 -15.24
N LEU A 181 8.66 -28.42 -14.09
CA LEU A 181 8.04 -28.32 -12.78
C LEU A 181 7.71 -26.87 -12.41
N ILE A 182 8.60 -25.93 -12.76
CA ILE A 182 8.35 -24.49 -12.57
C ILE A 182 7.08 -24.09 -13.34
N ASN A 183 6.99 -24.44 -14.62
CA ASN A 183 5.84 -24.14 -15.47
C ASN A 183 4.56 -24.77 -14.91
N ALA A 184 4.62 -26.02 -14.45
CA ALA A 184 3.46 -26.71 -13.90
C ALA A 184 2.97 -26.05 -12.61
N MET A 185 3.87 -25.68 -11.70
CA MET A 185 3.50 -24.95 -10.47
C MET A 185 2.87 -23.59 -10.78
N ILE A 186 3.43 -22.82 -11.72
CA ILE A 186 2.88 -21.52 -12.12
C ILE A 186 1.52 -21.68 -12.81
N GLN A 187 1.35 -22.69 -13.66
CA GLN A 187 0.07 -22.98 -14.30
C GLN A 187 -1.01 -23.30 -13.26
N CYS A 188 -0.67 -24.12 -12.27
CA CYS A 188 -1.62 -24.41 -11.19
C CYS A 188 -1.95 -23.16 -10.37
N ILE A 189 -0.98 -22.29 -10.05
CA ILE A 189 -1.27 -21.00 -9.40
C ILE A 189 -2.24 -20.16 -10.25
N ALA A 190 -2.05 -20.15 -11.57
CA ALA A 190 -2.89 -19.41 -12.50
C ALA A 190 -4.33 -19.96 -12.53
N GLU A 191 -4.53 -21.27 -12.50
CA GLU A 191 -5.85 -21.90 -12.69
C GLU A 191 -6.60 -22.18 -11.37
N SER A 192 -5.90 -22.41 -10.26
CA SER A 192 -6.50 -22.90 -9.01
C SER A 192 -7.52 -21.93 -8.40
N SER A 193 -8.76 -22.38 -8.17
CA SER A 193 -9.81 -21.58 -7.54
C SER A 193 -10.04 -21.89 -6.05
N GLN A 194 -9.47 -22.99 -5.53
CA GLN A 194 -9.86 -23.56 -4.22
C GLN A 194 -9.27 -22.84 -2.99
N ILE A 195 -8.09 -22.22 -3.10
CA ILE A 195 -7.41 -21.54 -1.96
C ILE A 195 -7.51 -20.02 -2.15
N GLU A 196 -7.62 -19.29 -1.03
CA GLU A 196 -7.63 -17.82 -1.03
C GLU A 196 -6.49 -17.25 -1.90
N PRO A 197 -6.78 -16.38 -2.89
CA PRO A 197 -5.80 -15.84 -3.83
C PRO A 197 -4.54 -15.24 -3.17
N HIS A 198 -4.67 -14.76 -1.93
CA HIS A 198 -3.57 -14.21 -1.16
C HIS A 198 -2.39 -15.18 -0.99
N TYR A 199 -2.65 -16.42 -0.56
CA TYR A 199 -1.58 -17.38 -0.27
C TYR A 199 -0.88 -17.85 -1.55
N HIS A 200 -1.64 -18.06 -2.62
CA HIS A 200 -1.08 -18.41 -3.94
C HIS A 200 -0.15 -17.33 -4.48
N LEU A 201 -0.58 -16.08 -4.38
CA LEU A 201 0.22 -14.95 -4.87
C LEU A 201 1.46 -14.71 -4.02
N LEU A 202 1.39 -14.93 -2.70
CA LEU A 202 2.56 -14.90 -1.84
C LEU A 202 3.57 -15.98 -2.25
N LYS A 203 3.12 -17.21 -2.48
CA LYS A 203 3.98 -18.31 -2.93
C LYS A 203 4.55 -18.09 -4.32
N PHE A 204 3.77 -17.53 -5.24
CA PHE A 204 4.25 -17.08 -6.54
C PHE A 204 5.40 -16.08 -6.40
N THR A 205 5.27 -15.06 -5.54
CA THR A 205 6.38 -14.10 -5.32
C THR A 205 7.62 -14.75 -4.70
N GLN A 206 7.45 -15.73 -3.81
CA GLN A 206 8.57 -16.50 -3.24
C GLN A 206 9.31 -17.28 -4.32
N LEU A 207 8.58 -17.96 -5.22
CA LEU A 207 9.16 -18.70 -6.34
C LEU A 207 9.91 -17.76 -7.30
N MET A 208 9.29 -16.65 -7.71
CA MET A 208 9.93 -15.70 -8.64
C MET A 208 11.19 -15.05 -8.04
N ASN A 209 11.17 -14.68 -6.75
CA ASN A 209 12.36 -14.17 -6.06
C ASN A 209 13.51 -15.20 -6.07
N PHE A 210 13.19 -16.46 -5.78
CA PHE A 210 14.17 -17.54 -5.78
C PHE A 210 14.80 -17.76 -7.18
N LEU A 211 13.99 -17.70 -8.24
CA LEU A 211 14.49 -17.81 -9.61
C LEU A 211 15.41 -16.62 -9.98
N ASN A 212 15.05 -15.40 -9.57
CA ASN A 212 15.89 -14.22 -9.76
C ASN A 212 17.22 -14.30 -9.00
N GLU A 213 17.22 -14.78 -7.75
CA GLU A 213 18.45 -15.00 -6.97
C GLU A 213 19.39 -15.99 -7.65
N LYS A 214 18.84 -17.01 -8.32
CA LYS A 214 19.59 -17.97 -9.14
C LYS A 214 19.91 -17.47 -10.55
N SER A 215 19.54 -16.23 -10.89
CA SER A 215 19.72 -15.62 -12.22
C SER A 215 19.10 -16.44 -13.36
N ILE A 216 17.94 -17.05 -13.10
CA ILE A 216 17.22 -17.86 -14.09
C ILE A 216 16.12 -17.03 -14.71
N GLU A 217 16.25 -16.78 -16.01
CA GLU A 217 15.21 -16.13 -16.79
C GLU A 217 14.04 -17.11 -16.99
N HIS A 218 12.90 -16.79 -16.40
CA HIS A 218 11.63 -17.47 -16.63
C HIS A 218 10.61 -16.49 -17.19
N THR A 219 10.10 -16.78 -18.38
CA THR A 219 9.07 -15.99 -19.04
C THR A 219 7.70 -16.62 -18.82
N LEU A 220 6.77 -15.86 -18.23
CA LEU A 220 5.39 -16.29 -18.07
C LEU A 220 4.70 -16.47 -19.42
N SER A 221 3.88 -17.50 -19.56
CA SER A 221 3.01 -17.64 -20.72
C SER A 221 1.91 -16.57 -20.70
N GLU A 222 1.31 -16.29 -21.86
CA GLU A 222 0.22 -15.32 -21.98
C GLU A 222 -0.98 -15.66 -21.08
N HIS A 223 -1.37 -16.92 -21.04
CA HIS A 223 -2.45 -17.39 -20.19
C HIS A 223 -2.13 -17.21 -18.70
N GLN A 224 -0.91 -17.56 -18.29
CA GLN A 224 -0.45 -17.40 -16.90
C GLN A 224 -0.45 -15.92 -16.50
N ALA A 225 0.08 -15.05 -17.36
CA ALA A 225 0.12 -13.61 -17.14
C ALA A 225 -1.29 -13.02 -16.92
N LEU A 226 -2.26 -13.41 -17.76
CA LEU A 226 -3.64 -12.94 -17.65
C LEU A 226 -4.31 -13.42 -16.35
N GLN A 227 -4.22 -14.71 -16.05
CA GLN A 227 -4.88 -15.28 -14.87
C GLN A 227 -4.26 -14.78 -13.56
N ILE A 228 -2.93 -14.71 -13.48
CA ILE A 228 -2.22 -14.17 -12.32
C ILE A 228 -2.55 -12.70 -12.13
N SER A 229 -2.64 -11.92 -13.23
CA SER A 229 -3.08 -10.52 -13.18
C SER A 229 -4.49 -10.39 -12.60
N ASN A 230 -5.46 -11.18 -13.10
CA ASN A 230 -6.83 -11.17 -12.61
C ASN A 230 -6.92 -11.53 -11.12
N LYS A 231 -6.17 -12.55 -10.68
CA LYS A 231 -6.08 -12.91 -9.26
C LYS A 231 -5.47 -11.79 -8.42
N ALA A 232 -4.41 -11.15 -8.90
CA ALA A 232 -3.76 -10.04 -8.19
C ALA A 232 -4.67 -8.82 -8.09
N MET A 233 -5.46 -8.54 -9.13
CA MET A 233 -6.44 -7.46 -9.15
C MET A 233 -7.64 -7.74 -8.24
N SER A 234 -7.98 -9.01 -7.99
CA SER A 234 -9.04 -9.36 -7.04
C SER A 234 -8.65 -9.16 -5.56
N LEU A 235 -7.36 -8.97 -5.25
CA LEU A 235 -6.88 -8.68 -3.90
C LEU A 235 -7.01 -7.19 -3.55
N ASP A 236 -8.14 -6.79 -2.99
CA ASP A 236 -8.36 -5.40 -2.55
C ASP A 236 -7.52 -5.02 -1.30
N ASN A 237 -7.15 -6.00 -0.46
CA ASN A 237 -6.61 -5.74 0.88
C ASN A 237 -5.07 -5.73 0.98
N ASN A 238 -4.33 -6.02 -0.10
CA ASN A 238 -2.86 -6.07 -0.05
C ASN A 238 -2.18 -5.44 -1.28
N PRO A 239 -2.16 -4.10 -1.37
CA PRO A 239 -1.66 -3.38 -2.55
C PRO A 239 -0.17 -3.63 -2.85
N LEU A 240 0.64 -3.90 -1.83
CA LEU A 240 2.06 -4.22 -2.03
C LEU A 240 2.25 -5.57 -2.73
N LEU A 241 1.51 -6.60 -2.28
CA LEU A 241 1.59 -7.92 -2.90
C LEU A 241 1.12 -7.83 -4.35
N THR A 242 0.00 -7.15 -4.60
CA THR A 242 -0.52 -6.91 -5.96
C THR A 242 0.53 -6.23 -6.83
N LYS A 243 1.19 -5.16 -6.35
CA LYS A 243 2.27 -4.49 -7.10
C LYS A 243 3.45 -5.41 -7.42
N LYS A 244 3.91 -6.20 -6.44
CA LYS A 244 5.02 -7.15 -6.63
C LYS A 244 4.66 -8.22 -7.68
N VAL A 245 3.48 -8.81 -7.56
CA VAL A 245 3.01 -9.81 -8.53
C VAL A 245 2.89 -9.21 -9.92
N LEU A 246 2.24 -8.06 -10.04
CA LEU A 246 2.04 -7.40 -11.33
C LEU A 246 3.35 -6.94 -11.95
N SER A 247 4.37 -6.59 -11.17
CA SER A 247 5.70 -6.26 -11.73
C SER A 247 6.28 -7.41 -12.57
N TYR A 248 6.11 -8.66 -12.14
CA TYR A 248 6.51 -9.84 -12.90
C TYR A 248 5.70 -10.02 -14.20
N VAL A 249 4.41 -9.67 -14.18
CA VAL A 249 3.55 -9.71 -15.37
C VAL A 249 3.92 -8.61 -16.38
N LEU A 250 4.34 -7.44 -15.89
CA LEU A 250 4.70 -6.29 -16.72
C LEU A 250 6.03 -6.45 -17.45
N ASP A 251 6.91 -7.32 -16.95
CA ASP A 251 8.21 -7.59 -17.57
C ASP A 251 8.12 -8.62 -18.73
N VAL A 252 6.93 -9.19 -18.99
CA VAL A 252 6.70 -10.12 -20.10
C VAL A 252 6.70 -9.37 -21.44
N ALA A 253 7.52 -9.82 -22.40
CA ALA A 253 7.55 -9.25 -23.74
C ALA A 253 6.19 -9.44 -24.46
N TYR A 254 5.73 -8.40 -25.16
CA TYR A 254 4.49 -8.45 -25.93
C TYR A 254 4.68 -7.87 -27.34
N ASN A 255 3.96 -8.43 -28.30
CA ASN A 255 3.78 -7.80 -29.61
C ASN A 255 2.59 -6.83 -29.53
N LYS A 256 2.65 -5.73 -30.29
CA LYS A 256 1.69 -4.59 -30.22
C LYS A 256 0.21 -4.98 -30.41
N SER A 257 -0.09 -6.19 -30.90
CA SER A 257 -1.42 -6.73 -31.16
C SER A 257 -1.93 -7.80 -30.17
N ASN A 258 -1.14 -8.21 -29.16
CA ASN A 258 -1.44 -9.43 -28.39
C ASN A 258 -2.30 -9.19 -27.13
N THR A 259 -2.98 -10.24 -26.68
CA THR A 259 -3.79 -10.31 -25.45
C THR A 259 -2.98 -10.00 -24.18
N VAL A 260 -1.68 -10.36 -24.14
CA VAL A 260 -0.72 -9.94 -23.09
C VAL A 260 -0.68 -8.42 -22.92
N ARG A 261 -0.64 -7.66 -24.03
CA ARG A 261 -0.61 -6.20 -23.98
C ARG A 261 -1.85 -5.65 -23.28
N THR A 262 -3.01 -6.22 -23.58
CA THR A 262 -4.29 -5.84 -22.96
C THR A 262 -4.24 -6.12 -21.46
N ALA A 263 -3.81 -7.31 -21.05
CA ALA A 263 -3.67 -7.67 -19.63
C ALA A 263 -2.72 -6.73 -18.87
N GLN A 264 -1.59 -6.34 -19.49
CA GLN A 264 -0.64 -5.40 -18.91
C GLN A 264 -1.22 -3.99 -18.78
N VAL A 265 -1.96 -3.52 -19.79
CA VAL A 265 -2.64 -2.22 -19.74
C VAL A 265 -3.71 -2.20 -18.65
N GLU A 266 -4.52 -3.25 -18.55
CA GLU A 266 -5.54 -3.39 -17.50
C GLU A 266 -4.93 -3.41 -16.10
N ALA A 267 -3.86 -4.17 -15.91
CA ALA A 267 -3.08 -4.18 -14.67
C ALA A 267 -2.57 -2.78 -14.31
N LEU A 268 -1.96 -2.06 -15.27
CA LEU A 268 -1.44 -0.70 -15.04
C LEU A 268 -2.56 0.30 -14.72
N TYR A 269 -3.71 0.20 -15.38
CA TYR A 269 -4.87 1.06 -15.09
C TYR A 269 -5.48 0.79 -13.71
N SER A 270 -5.49 -0.49 -13.29
CA SER A 270 -5.89 -0.88 -11.94
C SER A 270 -4.93 -0.30 -10.90
N LEU A 271 -3.62 -0.43 -11.11
CA LEU A 271 -2.59 0.14 -10.24
C LEU A 271 -2.68 1.68 -10.14
N ILE A 272 -2.85 2.38 -11.26
CA ILE A 272 -3.07 3.84 -11.27
C ILE A 272 -4.32 4.21 -10.47
N SER A 273 -5.38 3.40 -10.56
CA SER A 273 -6.63 3.63 -9.83
C SER A 273 -6.45 3.42 -8.32
N SER A 274 -5.69 2.41 -7.92
CA SER A 274 -5.34 2.15 -6.52
C SER A 274 -4.47 3.27 -5.94
N ASP A 275 -3.40 3.66 -6.65
CA ASP A 275 -2.52 4.75 -6.23
C ASP A 275 -3.22 6.12 -6.20
N TYR A 276 -4.18 6.34 -7.10
CA TYR A 276 -5.03 7.53 -7.05
C TYR A 276 -5.89 7.58 -5.77
N LYS A 277 -6.44 6.43 -5.34
CA LYS A 277 -7.24 6.35 -4.09
C LYS A 277 -6.38 6.61 -2.86
N SER A 278 -5.15 6.09 -2.82
CA SER A 278 -4.20 6.28 -1.72
C SER A 278 -3.46 7.63 -1.74
N ASN A 279 -3.64 8.44 -2.80
CA ASN A 279 -2.93 9.72 -3.01
C ASN A 279 -1.40 9.54 -3.19
N ASN A 280 -1.01 8.43 -3.84
CA ASN A 280 0.36 8.10 -4.22
C ASN A 280 0.70 8.60 -5.64
N ALA A 281 1.21 9.83 -5.75
CA ALA A 281 1.54 10.40 -7.07
C ALA A 281 2.77 9.78 -7.73
N ALA A 282 3.74 9.29 -6.95
CA ALA A 282 4.91 8.62 -7.49
C ALA A 282 4.53 7.29 -8.17
N GLY A 283 3.69 6.48 -7.52
CA GLY A 283 3.15 5.26 -8.12
C GLY A 283 2.38 5.55 -9.41
N VAL A 284 1.46 6.54 -9.39
CA VAL A 284 0.77 6.97 -10.62
C VAL A 284 1.74 7.40 -11.72
N LEU A 285 2.83 8.10 -11.40
CA LEU A 285 3.83 8.50 -12.39
C LEU A 285 4.56 7.29 -12.98
N LEU A 286 5.01 6.35 -12.16
CA LEU A 286 5.70 5.14 -12.61
C LEU A 286 4.79 4.30 -13.53
N HIS A 287 3.58 4.01 -13.07
CA HIS A 287 2.61 3.23 -13.84
C HIS A 287 2.15 3.95 -15.11
N TRP A 288 1.98 5.27 -15.07
CA TRP A 288 1.69 6.07 -16.27
C TRP A 288 2.84 6.01 -17.28
N THR A 289 4.09 6.13 -16.83
CA THR A 289 5.24 6.07 -17.73
C THR A 289 5.43 4.70 -18.36
N ALA A 290 5.04 3.62 -17.68
CA ALA A 290 4.98 2.29 -18.24
C ALA A 290 3.85 2.18 -19.29
N VAL A 291 2.61 2.54 -18.94
CA VAL A 291 1.46 2.32 -19.82
C VAL A 291 1.46 3.19 -21.07
N ARG A 292 2.03 4.41 -20.99
CA ARG A 292 2.09 5.35 -22.11
C ARG A 292 2.74 4.73 -23.34
N ASP A 293 3.77 3.91 -23.13
CA ASP A 293 4.56 3.35 -24.23
C ASP A 293 3.83 2.18 -24.93
N HIS A 294 2.69 1.70 -24.40
CA HIS A 294 1.86 0.66 -25.03
C HIS A 294 0.99 1.19 -26.18
N TYR A 295 0.78 2.51 -26.29
CA TYR A 295 -0.05 3.13 -27.34
C TYR A 295 0.74 4.20 -28.09
N THR A 296 0.54 4.28 -29.41
CA THR A 296 1.19 5.29 -30.26
C THR A 296 0.60 6.68 -30.10
N THR A 297 -0.69 6.76 -29.80
CA THR A 297 -1.43 8.02 -29.64
C THR A 297 -2.11 8.08 -28.29
N ILE A 298 -2.16 9.27 -27.69
CA ILE A 298 -2.79 9.45 -26.38
C ILE A 298 -4.30 9.21 -26.41
N SER A 299 -4.91 9.37 -27.58
CA SER A 299 -6.34 9.18 -27.84
C SER A 299 -6.83 7.75 -27.62
N LYS A 300 -5.92 6.76 -27.63
CA LYS A 300 -6.26 5.35 -27.36
C LYS A 300 -6.32 5.00 -25.87
N HIS A 301 -5.90 5.90 -24.99
CA HIS A 301 -6.01 5.67 -23.54
C HIS A 301 -7.41 5.96 -23.01
N ASP A 302 -7.80 5.27 -21.93
CA ASP A 302 -9.06 5.55 -21.25
C ASP A 302 -9.03 6.96 -20.62
N THR A 303 -9.95 7.81 -21.07
CA THR A 303 -10.14 9.17 -20.58
C THR A 303 -10.37 9.25 -19.06
N ARG A 304 -10.95 8.21 -18.43
CA ARG A 304 -11.14 8.13 -16.98
C ARG A 304 -9.82 7.98 -16.23
N ILE A 305 -8.84 7.31 -16.83
CA ILE A 305 -7.48 7.17 -16.28
C ILE A 305 -6.73 8.49 -16.42
N LEU A 306 -6.79 9.11 -17.61
CA LEU A 306 -6.21 10.44 -17.84
C LEU A 306 -6.75 11.48 -16.86
N TYR A 307 -8.07 11.46 -16.62
CA TYR A 307 -8.73 12.28 -15.60
C TYR A 307 -8.12 12.11 -14.21
N LYS A 308 -7.96 10.86 -13.74
CA LYS A 308 -7.38 10.55 -12.42
C LYS A 308 -5.95 11.09 -12.30
N ILE A 309 -5.13 10.89 -13.33
CA ILE A 309 -3.74 11.36 -13.38
C ILE A 309 -3.68 12.89 -13.30
N ILE A 310 -4.40 13.58 -14.18
CA ILE A 310 -4.44 15.06 -14.23
C ILE A 310 -4.90 15.61 -12.88
N LYS A 311 -5.98 15.06 -12.31
CA LYS A 311 -6.55 15.50 -11.04
C LYS A 311 -5.57 15.34 -9.87
N LEU A 312 -4.83 14.23 -9.82
CA LEU A 312 -3.83 13.99 -8.77
C LEU A 312 -2.62 14.92 -8.93
N PHE A 313 -2.04 14.99 -10.12
CA PHE A 313 -0.86 15.83 -10.38
C PHE A 313 -1.14 17.33 -10.27
N THR A 314 -2.37 17.76 -10.56
CA THR A 314 -2.79 19.16 -10.35
C THR A 314 -2.65 19.59 -8.88
N LYS A 315 -3.04 18.71 -7.95
CA LYS A 315 -2.99 18.97 -6.51
C LYS A 315 -1.55 19.04 -5.99
N GLN A 316 -0.63 18.28 -6.58
CA GLN A 316 0.74 18.16 -6.07
C GLN A 316 1.73 18.98 -6.89
N LYS A 317 2.25 20.07 -6.30
CA LYS A 317 3.17 21.00 -6.98
C LYS A 317 4.37 20.31 -7.65
N ALA A 318 4.91 19.26 -7.04
CA ALA A 318 6.05 18.53 -7.55
C ALA A 318 5.81 17.85 -8.92
N TYR A 319 4.55 17.51 -9.23
CA TYR A 319 4.17 16.75 -10.43
C TYR A 319 3.48 17.60 -11.52
N ARG A 320 3.27 18.90 -11.26
CA ARG A 320 2.55 19.80 -12.20
C ARG A 320 3.23 19.90 -13.57
N GLN A 321 4.55 19.81 -13.63
CA GLN A 321 5.27 19.82 -14.89
C GLN A 321 4.90 18.60 -15.76
N ARG A 322 4.84 17.40 -15.16
CA ARG A 322 4.41 16.17 -15.85
C ARG A 322 2.96 16.27 -16.32
N CYS A 323 2.11 16.91 -15.53
CA CYS A 323 0.74 17.20 -15.93
C CYS A 323 0.67 18.16 -17.12
N ALA A 324 1.51 19.21 -17.14
CA ALA A 324 1.56 20.13 -18.28
C ALA A 324 2.01 19.42 -19.56
N GLU A 325 3.04 18.56 -19.47
CA GLU A 325 3.51 17.73 -20.57
C GLU A 325 2.38 16.81 -21.09
N LEU A 326 1.65 16.15 -20.18
CA LEU A 326 0.50 15.32 -20.52
C LEU A 326 -0.59 16.13 -21.25
N ILE A 327 -1.03 17.25 -20.68
CA ILE A 327 -2.08 18.09 -21.26
C ILE A 327 -1.68 18.60 -22.65
N SER A 328 -0.41 18.97 -22.84
CA SER A 328 0.09 19.45 -24.13
C SER A 328 0.07 18.38 -25.23
N SER A 329 0.06 17.09 -24.86
CA SER A 329 -0.02 15.98 -25.81
C SER A 329 -1.46 15.57 -26.17
N ILE A 330 -2.47 16.07 -25.44
CA ILE A 330 -3.88 15.73 -25.70
C ILE A 330 -4.44 16.64 -26.80
N GLU A 331 -4.99 16.03 -27.83
CA GLU A 331 -5.66 16.75 -28.92
C GLU A 331 -6.90 17.53 -28.42
N PRO A 332 -7.12 18.78 -28.88
CA PRO A 332 -8.27 19.59 -28.49
C PRO A 332 -9.63 18.90 -28.64
N GLN A 333 -9.81 18.18 -29.75
CA GLN A 333 -11.04 17.46 -30.07
C GLN A 333 -11.38 16.42 -29.00
N LEU A 334 -10.38 15.76 -28.43
CA LEU A 334 -10.57 14.70 -27.44
C LEU A 334 -11.00 15.27 -26.09
N TYR A 335 -10.33 16.32 -25.61
CA TYR A 335 -10.60 16.82 -24.26
C TYR A 335 -11.81 17.75 -24.20
N VAL A 336 -12.05 18.58 -25.22
CA VAL A 336 -13.18 19.54 -25.25
C VAL A 336 -14.52 18.82 -25.17
N ASN A 337 -14.63 17.69 -25.87
CA ASN A 337 -15.87 16.92 -25.95
C ASN A 337 -16.01 15.86 -24.84
N ASN A 338 -15.20 15.94 -23.77
CA ASN A 338 -15.22 14.99 -22.67
C ASN A 338 -15.56 15.69 -21.34
N ALA A 339 -16.64 15.24 -20.70
CA ALA A 339 -17.19 15.83 -19.48
C ALA A 339 -16.25 15.77 -18.25
N LEU A 340 -15.25 14.88 -18.25
CA LEU A 340 -14.29 14.74 -17.15
C LEU A 340 -12.97 15.46 -17.43
N LEU A 341 -12.46 15.35 -18.67
CA LEU A 341 -11.17 15.92 -19.04
C LEU A 341 -11.22 17.44 -19.11
N LEU A 342 -12.23 18.03 -19.78
CA LEU A 342 -12.32 19.48 -19.93
C LEU A 342 -12.30 20.21 -18.58
N PRO A 343 -13.17 19.88 -17.60
CA PRO A 343 -13.09 20.50 -16.28
C PRO A 343 -11.77 20.25 -15.55
N SER A 344 -11.12 19.11 -15.76
CA SER A 344 -9.85 18.80 -15.09
C SER A 344 -8.70 19.64 -15.61
N ILE A 345 -8.66 19.88 -16.92
CA ILE A 345 -7.67 20.73 -17.56
C ILE A 345 -7.90 22.21 -17.18
N ILE A 346 -9.15 22.66 -17.10
CA ILE A 346 -9.48 24.01 -16.60
C ILE A 346 -9.05 24.18 -15.14
N ASN A 347 -9.30 23.16 -14.30
CA ASN A 347 -8.82 23.16 -12.91
C ASN A 347 -7.29 23.22 -12.83
N PHE A 348 -6.57 22.56 -13.74
CA PHE A 348 -5.12 22.67 -13.83
C PHE A 348 -4.66 24.07 -14.21
N ALA A 349 -5.29 24.71 -15.21
CA ALA A 349 -5.01 26.09 -15.59
C ALA A 349 -5.24 27.07 -14.42
N SER A 350 -6.34 26.88 -13.68
CA SER A 350 -6.65 27.66 -12.47
C SER A 350 -5.60 27.45 -11.37
N ALA A 351 -5.21 26.19 -11.10
CA ALA A 351 -4.25 25.86 -10.04
C ALA A 351 -2.81 26.29 -10.34
N THR A 352 -2.46 26.44 -11.62
CA THR A 352 -1.18 26.96 -12.10
C THR A 352 -1.20 28.46 -12.39
N LYS A 353 -2.39 29.10 -12.34
CA LYS A 353 -2.61 30.50 -12.73
C LYS A 353 -2.09 30.81 -14.15
N SER A 354 -2.21 29.85 -15.07
CA SER A 354 -1.74 30.01 -16.44
C SER A 354 -2.83 30.64 -17.32
N TYR A 355 -2.74 31.96 -17.53
CA TYR A 355 -3.69 32.71 -18.37
C TYR A 355 -3.62 32.27 -19.84
N SER A 356 -2.42 32.01 -20.36
CA SER A 356 -2.23 31.52 -21.73
C SER A 356 -2.88 30.16 -21.97
N LEU A 357 -2.83 29.25 -20.98
CA LEU A 357 -3.52 27.97 -21.09
C LEU A 357 -5.03 28.16 -20.98
N ALA A 358 -5.52 29.03 -20.09
CA ALA A 358 -6.95 29.31 -19.92
C ALA A 358 -7.57 29.87 -21.21
N THR A 359 -6.95 30.88 -21.82
CA THR A 359 -7.38 31.48 -23.10
C THR A 359 -7.36 30.47 -24.24
N LYS A 360 -6.30 29.65 -24.34
CA LYS A 360 -6.23 28.55 -25.31
C LYS A 360 -7.38 27.55 -25.12
N ILE A 361 -7.72 27.18 -23.88
CA ILE A 361 -8.85 26.27 -23.63
C ILE A 361 -10.15 26.91 -24.08
N MET A 362 -10.40 28.19 -23.76
CA MET A 362 -11.63 28.87 -24.17
C MET A 362 -11.77 28.94 -25.70
N SER A 363 -10.69 29.29 -26.41
CA SER A 363 -10.65 29.25 -27.89
C SER A 363 -10.85 27.85 -28.47
N ASN A 364 -10.32 26.82 -27.81
CA ASN A 364 -10.52 25.43 -28.23
C ASN A 364 -11.98 24.97 -28.01
N ILE A 365 -12.65 25.45 -26.95
CA ILE A 365 -14.09 25.16 -26.74
C ILE A 365 -14.91 25.76 -27.87
N THR A 366 -14.65 27.00 -28.28
CA THR A 366 -15.40 27.63 -29.38
C THR A 366 -15.16 26.94 -30.72
N THR A 367 -13.94 26.43 -30.94
CA THR A 367 -13.54 25.84 -32.24
C THR A 367 -13.92 24.36 -32.39
N TYR A 368 -13.80 23.56 -31.33
CA TYR A 368 -13.88 22.09 -31.41
C TYR A 368 -15.06 21.47 -30.65
N SER A 369 -15.95 22.27 -30.06
CA SER A 369 -17.13 21.76 -29.36
C SER A 369 -18.17 21.24 -30.36
N ASN A 370 -18.61 20.00 -30.15
CA ASN A 370 -19.72 19.42 -30.91
C ASN A 370 -21.08 19.79 -30.29
N PHE A 371 -22.16 19.53 -31.04
CA PHE A 371 -23.53 19.84 -30.62
C PHE A 371 -23.87 19.25 -29.23
N ASN A 372 -23.45 18.01 -28.96
CA ASN A 372 -23.71 17.37 -27.68
C ASN A 372 -23.00 18.08 -26.51
N THR A 373 -21.76 18.49 -26.73
CA THR A 373 -20.95 19.23 -25.75
C THR A 373 -21.61 20.56 -25.41
N GLN A 374 -22.06 21.29 -26.42
CA GLN A 374 -22.75 22.57 -26.23
C GLN A 374 -24.07 22.40 -25.45
N LYS A 375 -24.86 21.37 -25.78
CA LYS A 375 -26.15 21.12 -25.14
C LYS A 375 -26.04 20.57 -23.72
N GLN A 376 -25.09 19.66 -23.47
CA GLN A 376 -25.02 18.91 -22.21
C GLN A 376 -23.82 19.26 -21.34
N ILE A 377 -22.61 19.28 -21.90
CA ILE A 377 -21.37 19.41 -21.11
C ILE A 377 -21.20 20.85 -20.61
N LEU A 378 -21.37 21.84 -21.49
CA LEU A 378 -21.17 23.26 -21.15
C LEU A 378 -22.24 23.79 -20.19
N LYS A 379 -23.45 23.22 -20.23
CA LYS A 379 -24.53 23.51 -19.29
C LYS A 379 -24.48 22.69 -18.01
N SER A 380 -23.59 21.69 -17.97
CA SER A 380 -23.48 20.82 -16.80
C SER A 380 -23.03 21.62 -15.58
N ARG A 381 -23.64 21.29 -14.45
CA ARG A 381 -23.34 21.92 -13.16
C ARG A 381 -21.85 21.85 -12.80
N PHE A 382 -21.23 20.69 -13.06
CA PHE A 382 -19.81 20.45 -12.78
C PHE A 382 -18.89 21.36 -13.61
N PHE A 383 -19.22 21.58 -14.89
CA PHE A 383 -18.47 22.48 -15.75
C PHE A 383 -18.66 23.94 -15.33
N LEU A 384 -19.89 24.40 -15.11
CA LEU A 384 -20.17 25.78 -14.66
C LEU A 384 -19.47 26.10 -13.33
N SER A 385 -19.49 25.18 -12.37
CA SER A 385 -18.76 25.33 -11.09
C SER A 385 -17.23 25.47 -11.31
N THR A 386 -16.72 24.78 -12.34
CA THR A 386 -15.29 24.81 -12.70
C THR A 386 -14.94 26.12 -13.42
N LEU A 387 -15.81 26.63 -14.28
CA LEU A 387 -15.65 27.96 -14.89
C LEU A 387 -15.72 29.07 -13.86
N LEU A 388 -16.67 28.99 -12.90
CA LEU A 388 -16.76 29.95 -11.81
C LEU A 388 -15.41 30.06 -11.06
N ARG A 389 -14.77 28.93 -10.80
CA ARG A 389 -13.43 28.89 -10.20
C ARG A 389 -12.36 29.53 -11.08
N LEU A 390 -12.43 29.32 -12.39
CA LEU A 390 -11.50 29.91 -13.35
C LEU A 390 -11.61 31.45 -13.34
N HIS A 391 -12.83 31.98 -13.52
CA HIS A 391 -13.08 33.43 -13.53
C HIS A 391 -12.71 34.08 -12.18
N LEU A 392 -13.07 33.46 -11.05
CA LEU A 392 -12.63 33.92 -9.72
C LEU A 392 -11.11 33.82 -9.52
N THR A 393 -10.40 32.98 -10.26
CA THR A 393 -8.93 32.89 -10.15
C THR A 393 -8.23 34.00 -10.93
N PHE A 394 -8.85 34.48 -12.01
CA PHE A 394 -8.35 35.55 -12.87
C PHE A 394 -9.05 36.89 -12.64
N GLU A 395 -9.82 37.03 -11.56
CA GLU A 395 -10.48 38.28 -11.13
C GLU A 395 -11.43 38.88 -12.19
N ASP A 396 -12.05 38.03 -13.01
CA ASP A 396 -13.01 38.42 -14.04
C ASP A 396 -14.43 38.55 -13.43
N SER A 397 -14.75 39.74 -12.91
CA SER A 397 -16.04 40.03 -12.27
C SER A 397 -17.24 39.80 -13.19
N ILE A 398 -17.12 40.20 -14.46
CA ILE A 398 -18.16 40.06 -15.47
C ILE A 398 -18.42 38.57 -15.76
N GLY A 399 -17.35 37.79 -15.93
CA GLY A 399 -17.43 36.34 -16.10
C GLY A 399 -18.07 35.64 -14.91
N VAL A 400 -17.73 36.05 -13.67
CA VAL A 400 -18.33 35.50 -12.45
C VAL A 400 -19.84 35.73 -12.39
N GLU A 401 -20.30 36.95 -12.65
CA GLU A 401 -21.73 37.29 -12.62
C GLU A 401 -22.53 36.50 -13.67
N ARG A 402 -22.00 36.41 -14.90
CA ARG A 402 -22.60 35.61 -15.98
C ARG A 402 -22.75 34.15 -15.58
N ILE A 403 -21.68 33.53 -15.05
CA ILE A 403 -21.71 32.11 -14.66
C ILE A 403 -22.64 31.88 -13.47
N LEU A 404 -22.67 32.77 -12.47
CA LEU A 404 -23.62 32.64 -11.35
C LEU A 404 -25.07 32.76 -11.81
N THR A 405 -25.34 33.65 -12.75
CA THR A 405 -26.68 33.80 -13.36
C THR A 405 -27.07 32.53 -14.12
N GLU A 406 -26.16 31.97 -14.90
CA GLU A 406 -26.39 30.72 -15.63
C GLU A 406 -26.62 29.52 -14.70
N ILE A 407 -25.85 29.40 -13.60
CA ILE A 407 -26.05 28.35 -12.59
C ILE A 407 -27.44 28.46 -11.95
N ARG A 408 -27.88 29.69 -11.64
CA ARG A 408 -29.23 29.93 -11.07
C ARG A 408 -30.32 29.59 -12.07
N LYS A 409 -30.14 29.96 -13.34
CA LYS A 409 -31.10 29.68 -14.41
C LYS A 409 -31.26 28.19 -14.69
N GLU A 410 -30.16 27.45 -14.75
CA GLU A 410 -30.17 26.03 -15.14
C GLU A 410 -30.39 25.08 -13.95
N HIS A 411 -30.01 25.47 -12.72
CA HIS A 411 -30.01 24.55 -11.56
C HIS A 411 -30.59 25.12 -10.24
N ASN A 412 -31.22 26.29 -10.27
CA ASN A 412 -31.97 26.96 -9.18
C ASN A 412 -31.22 27.31 -7.88
N SER A 413 -30.04 26.72 -7.61
CA SER A 413 -29.31 26.89 -6.35
C SER A 413 -27.81 26.66 -6.52
N LEU A 414 -27.00 27.16 -5.58
CA LEU A 414 -25.54 26.94 -5.53
C LEU A 414 -25.16 25.67 -4.76
N THR A 415 -24.08 25.01 -5.17
CA THR A 415 -23.55 23.81 -4.49
C THR A 415 -22.63 24.17 -3.34
N SER A 416 -22.33 23.17 -2.51
CA SER A 416 -21.18 23.21 -1.60
C SER A 416 -19.86 23.55 -2.28
N ALA A 417 -19.62 23.10 -3.52
CA ALA A 417 -18.41 23.41 -4.26
C ALA A 417 -18.37 24.88 -4.71
N ASP A 418 -19.50 25.44 -5.14
CA ASP A 418 -19.62 26.85 -5.54
C ASP A 418 -19.37 27.76 -4.34
N TYR A 419 -20.01 27.48 -3.20
CA TYR A 419 -19.78 28.20 -1.96
C TYR A 419 -18.33 28.09 -1.50
N GLN A 420 -17.72 26.91 -1.58
CA GLN A 420 -16.32 26.72 -1.23
C GLN A 420 -15.39 27.58 -2.10
N VAL A 421 -15.67 27.68 -3.40
CA VAL A 421 -14.86 28.49 -4.33
C VAL A 421 -15.02 29.98 -4.02
N ILE A 422 -16.25 30.46 -3.76
CA ILE A 422 -16.52 31.85 -3.37
C ILE A 422 -15.80 32.18 -2.06
N VAL A 423 -15.93 31.33 -1.04
CA VAL A 423 -15.23 31.48 0.24
C VAL A 423 -13.72 31.49 0.05
N SER A 424 -13.19 30.57 -0.76
CA SER A 424 -11.75 30.54 -1.07
C SER A 424 -11.27 31.81 -1.76
N HIS A 425 -12.11 32.46 -2.58
CA HIS A 425 -11.79 33.72 -3.23
C HIS A 425 -11.78 34.87 -2.22
N LEU A 426 -12.82 34.99 -1.38
CA LEU A 426 -12.89 36.00 -0.32
C LEU A 426 -11.68 35.95 0.61
N LEU A 427 -11.21 34.75 0.97
CA LEU A 427 -10.04 34.57 1.84
C LEU A 427 -8.71 34.95 1.16
N LYS A 428 -8.64 35.11 -0.17
CA LYS A 428 -7.41 35.56 -0.86
C LYS A 428 -7.13 37.04 -0.66
N SER A 429 -8.16 37.88 -0.52
CA SER A 429 -8.00 39.34 -0.40
C SER A 429 -7.30 39.76 0.90
N ARG A 430 -7.28 38.86 1.92
CA ARG A 430 -6.74 39.08 3.27
C ARG A 430 -7.34 40.30 4.01
N LYS A 431 -8.45 40.84 3.52
CA LYS A 431 -9.16 41.96 4.16
C LYS A 431 -10.03 41.43 5.31
N PRO A 432 -10.04 42.09 6.49
CA PRO A 432 -10.89 41.67 7.61
C PRO A 432 -12.36 41.56 7.24
N GLN A 433 -12.86 42.50 6.43
CA GLN A 433 -14.25 42.52 5.96
C GLN A 433 -14.60 41.28 5.12
N ASP A 434 -13.69 40.82 4.27
CA ASP A 434 -13.95 39.67 3.41
C ASP A 434 -13.86 38.34 4.19
N LEU A 435 -13.04 38.29 5.25
CA LEU A 435 -13.06 37.18 6.21
C LEU A 435 -14.40 37.11 6.96
N LEU A 436 -14.92 38.24 7.43
CA LEU A 436 -16.25 38.30 8.07
C LEU A 436 -17.36 37.90 7.10
N LYS A 437 -17.29 38.33 5.83
CA LYS A 437 -18.22 37.85 4.78
C LYS A 437 -18.11 36.34 4.56
N ALA A 438 -16.90 35.78 4.56
CA ALA A 438 -16.70 34.34 4.42
C ALA A 438 -17.27 33.56 5.61
N LEU A 439 -17.07 34.05 6.84
CA LEU A 439 -17.62 33.46 8.07
C LEU A 439 -19.15 33.52 8.09
N THR A 440 -19.72 34.69 7.81
CA THR A 440 -21.18 34.87 7.75
C THR A 440 -21.82 34.01 6.67
N LEU A 441 -21.20 33.92 5.49
CA LEU A 441 -21.66 33.02 4.42
C LEU A 441 -21.63 31.56 4.86
N SER A 442 -20.54 31.11 5.48
CA SER A 442 -20.42 29.74 6.00
C SER A 442 -21.42 29.44 7.13
N ASN A 443 -21.78 30.45 7.92
CA ASN A 443 -22.77 30.32 8.99
C ASN A 443 -24.20 30.28 8.47
N LYS A 444 -24.53 31.04 7.42
CA LYS A 444 -25.87 31.05 6.80
C LYS A 444 -26.20 29.79 6.00
N ILE A 445 -25.20 29.06 5.50
CA ILE A 445 -25.44 27.82 4.76
C ILE A 445 -25.78 26.69 5.73
N GLU A 446 -26.94 26.09 5.54
CA GLU A 446 -27.44 24.99 6.36
C GLU A 446 -26.98 23.61 5.88
N GLY A 447 -26.94 22.67 6.83
CA GLY A 447 -26.63 21.26 6.61
C GLY A 447 -25.24 20.99 6.00
N LEU A 448 -25.15 19.90 5.24
CA LEU A 448 -23.90 19.41 4.67
C LEU A 448 -23.29 20.35 3.60
N LYS A 449 -24.08 21.31 3.07
CA LYS A 449 -23.61 22.20 2.00
C LYS A 449 -22.52 23.18 2.47
N GLY A 450 -22.52 23.58 3.74
CA GLY A 450 -21.55 24.52 4.30
C GLY A 450 -20.21 23.88 4.71
N ILE A 451 -20.17 22.56 4.88
CA ILE A 451 -19.03 21.83 5.44
C ILE A 451 -17.71 22.05 4.66
N PRO A 452 -17.67 22.02 3.31
CA PRO A 452 -16.41 22.26 2.58
C PRO A 452 -15.85 23.68 2.73
N SER A 453 -16.73 24.67 2.91
CA SER A 453 -16.34 26.06 3.20
C SER A 453 -15.68 26.17 4.57
N ILE A 454 -16.21 25.47 5.58
CA ILE A 454 -15.62 25.41 6.93
C ILE A 454 -14.16 24.92 6.86
N THR A 455 -13.89 23.84 6.13
CA THR A 455 -12.52 23.31 5.95
C THR A 455 -11.58 24.38 5.37
N THR A 456 -12.09 25.15 4.39
CA THR A 456 -11.31 26.15 3.67
C THR A 456 -10.97 27.34 4.56
N ILE A 457 -11.91 27.77 5.41
CA ILE A 457 -11.71 28.82 6.40
C ILE A 457 -10.69 28.36 7.45
N ILE A 458 -10.85 27.16 8.04
CA ILE A 458 -9.91 26.62 9.03
C ILE A 458 -8.50 26.50 8.43
N ASN A 459 -8.39 26.01 7.20
CA ASN A 459 -7.10 25.93 6.49
C ASN A 459 -6.46 27.32 6.30
N HIS A 460 -7.23 28.38 6.08
CA HIS A 460 -6.72 29.74 5.98
C HIS A 460 -6.28 30.28 7.35
N LEU A 461 -7.15 30.15 8.36
CA LEU A 461 -6.89 30.62 9.73
C LEU A 461 -5.64 29.99 10.37
N THR A 462 -5.40 28.70 10.08
CA THR A 462 -4.20 27.98 10.55
C THR A 462 -2.91 28.41 9.85
N LEU A 463 -2.98 29.12 8.72
CA LEU A 463 -1.83 29.63 7.98
C LEU A 463 -1.51 31.10 8.30
N LEU A 464 -2.36 31.79 9.07
CA LEU A 464 -2.13 33.17 9.48
C LEU A 464 -0.98 33.26 10.49
N LYS A 465 -0.14 34.27 10.32
CA LYS A 465 0.93 34.62 11.27
C LYS A 465 0.37 35.42 12.44
N THR A 466 1.08 35.46 13.57
CA THR A 466 0.66 36.15 14.80
C THR A 466 0.27 37.62 14.55
N HIS A 467 1.10 38.38 13.83
CA HIS A 467 0.80 39.78 13.47
C HIS A 467 -0.41 39.93 12.52
N GLU A 468 -0.72 38.92 11.69
CA GLU A 468 -1.92 38.94 10.84
C GLU A 468 -3.17 38.68 11.67
N VAL A 469 -3.06 37.83 12.70
CA VAL A 469 -4.13 37.57 13.67
C VAL A 469 -4.44 38.80 14.50
N GLU A 470 -3.41 39.49 15.01
CA GLU A 470 -3.57 40.75 15.76
C GLU A 470 -4.30 41.81 14.92
N LYS A 471 -3.94 41.98 13.65
CA LYS A 471 -4.62 42.91 12.72
C LYS A 471 -6.10 42.59 12.48
N LEU A 472 -6.51 41.34 12.67
CA LEU A 472 -7.88 40.90 12.45
C LEU A 472 -8.78 41.10 13.67
N ASN A 473 -8.23 41.43 14.85
CA ASN A 473 -8.97 41.56 16.12
C ASN A 473 -9.93 40.38 16.37
N LEU A 474 -9.56 39.18 15.95
CA LEU A 474 -10.43 38.00 15.96
C LEU A 474 -9.83 36.90 16.83
N ASN A 475 -10.63 36.35 17.74
CA ASN A 475 -10.25 35.15 18.47
C ASN A 475 -10.34 33.93 17.53
N VAL A 476 -9.22 33.61 16.89
CA VAL A 476 -9.13 32.52 15.90
C VAL A 476 -9.43 31.16 16.53
N GLY A 477 -9.02 30.92 17.78
CA GLY A 477 -9.28 29.68 18.51
C GLY A 477 -10.76 29.43 18.72
N ALA A 478 -11.46 30.44 19.25
CA ALA A 478 -12.91 30.39 19.42
C ALA A 478 -13.64 30.21 18.07
N THR A 479 -13.16 30.89 17.02
CA THR A 479 -13.74 30.78 15.68
C THR A 479 -13.60 29.37 15.11
N ILE A 480 -12.41 28.76 15.19
CA ILE A 480 -12.19 27.38 14.76
C ILE A 480 -13.07 26.42 15.57
N HIS A 481 -13.14 26.60 16.89
CA HIS A 481 -13.98 25.76 17.76
C HIS A 481 -15.46 25.81 17.35
N ASN A 482 -16.03 27.00 17.17
CA ASN A 482 -17.42 27.17 16.78
C ASN A 482 -17.72 26.57 15.40
N LEU A 483 -16.80 26.72 14.44
CA LEU A 483 -16.93 26.12 13.11
C LEU A 483 -16.90 24.59 13.17
N LEU A 484 -16.04 24.01 14.00
CA LEU A 484 -15.94 22.56 14.18
C LEU A 484 -17.15 21.98 14.92
N LEU A 485 -17.67 22.67 15.94
CA LEU A 485 -18.93 22.29 16.58
C LEU A 485 -20.10 22.29 15.59
N LYS A 486 -20.22 23.34 14.78
CA LYS A 486 -21.24 23.39 13.72
C LYS A 486 -21.09 22.22 12.74
N ALA A 487 -19.86 21.92 12.32
CA ALA A 487 -19.60 20.80 11.43
C ALA A 487 -19.92 19.44 12.06
N HIS A 488 -19.62 19.27 13.34
CA HIS A 488 -19.96 18.07 14.10
C HIS A 488 -21.47 17.88 14.22
N ASN A 489 -22.22 18.95 14.54
CA ASN A 489 -23.69 18.88 14.62
C ASN A 489 -24.32 18.49 13.27
N ASN A 490 -23.73 18.93 12.16
CA ASN A 490 -24.20 18.59 10.81
C ASN A 490 -23.71 17.21 10.32
N ASP A 491 -22.64 16.66 10.87
CA ASP A 491 -22.06 15.35 10.54
C ASP A 491 -21.54 14.64 11.81
N PRO A 492 -22.43 14.16 12.70
CA PRO A 492 -22.02 13.60 14.00
C PRO A 492 -21.18 12.33 13.87
N ALA A 493 -21.41 11.55 12.81
CA ALA A 493 -20.70 10.31 12.52
C ALA A 493 -19.35 10.53 11.78
N HIS A 494 -18.97 11.78 11.55
CA HIS A 494 -17.73 12.20 10.90
C HIS A 494 -17.47 11.53 9.53
N LYS A 495 -18.53 11.30 8.74
CA LYS A 495 -18.43 10.57 7.47
C LYS A 495 -17.86 11.44 6.36
N THR A 496 -18.00 12.76 6.45
CA THR A 496 -17.57 13.68 5.40
C THR A 496 -16.04 13.76 5.29
N LYS A 497 -15.57 14.21 4.11
CA LYS A 497 -14.13 14.42 3.83
C LYS A 497 -13.51 15.58 4.63
N LEU A 498 -14.33 16.40 5.30
CA LEU A 498 -13.84 17.47 6.17
C LEU A 498 -12.84 16.92 7.18
N TRP A 499 -13.20 15.83 7.87
CA TRP A 499 -12.40 15.27 8.96
C TRP A 499 -11.06 14.71 8.49
N ASP A 500 -11.02 14.12 7.28
CA ASP A 500 -9.77 13.65 6.67
C ASP A 500 -8.82 14.82 6.36
N ILE A 501 -9.38 15.93 5.86
CA ILE A 501 -8.63 17.14 5.54
C ILE A 501 -8.22 17.87 6.83
N LEU A 502 -9.09 17.92 7.84
CA LEU A 502 -8.83 18.52 9.15
C LEU A 502 -7.63 17.85 9.82
N ALA A 503 -7.58 16.52 9.84
CA ALA A 503 -6.44 15.75 10.34
C ALA A 503 -5.13 16.15 9.64
N SER A 504 -5.18 16.31 8.31
CA SER A 504 -4.01 16.74 7.51
C SER A 504 -3.61 18.19 7.81
N ILE A 505 -4.58 19.09 8.01
CA ILE A 505 -4.34 20.51 8.37
C ILE A 505 -3.69 20.59 9.75
N PHE A 506 -4.25 19.88 10.74
CA PHE A 506 -3.77 19.85 12.12
C PHE A 506 -2.31 19.38 12.18
N VAL A 507 -1.99 18.22 11.60
CA VAL A 507 -0.62 17.69 11.52
C VAL A 507 0.31 18.70 10.86
N ARG A 508 -0.08 19.29 9.72
CA ARG A 508 0.74 20.28 9.02
C ARG A 508 0.97 21.53 9.86
N SER A 509 -0.05 22.01 10.57
CA SER A 509 0.07 23.22 11.39
C SER A 509 1.02 23.04 12.58
N LEU A 510 1.32 21.80 12.99
CA LEU A 510 2.32 21.50 14.02
C LEU A 510 3.76 21.43 13.51
N THR A 511 3.96 21.35 12.18
CA THR A 511 5.29 21.26 11.58
C THR A 511 5.97 22.63 11.47
N THR A 512 7.29 22.66 11.66
CA THR A 512 8.14 23.86 11.50
C THR A 512 8.86 23.87 10.14
N TYR A 513 8.89 22.75 9.42
CA TYR A 513 9.47 22.67 8.09
C TYR A 513 8.87 23.74 7.14
N LYS A 514 9.72 24.67 6.70
CA LYS A 514 9.42 25.87 5.86
C LYS A 514 8.68 27.01 6.56
N HIS A 515 8.43 26.93 7.87
CA HIS A 515 7.74 27.95 8.64
C HIS A 515 8.61 28.36 9.86
N ASN A 516 9.20 29.56 9.80
CA ASN A 516 10.04 30.10 10.88
C ASN A 516 9.23 30.62 12.09
N THR A 517 7.90 30.57 12.04
CA THR A 517 7.02 31.11 13.08
C THR A 517 6.20 30.00 13.70
N THR A 518 6.20 29.91 15.02
CA THR A 518 5.27 29.08 15.79
C THR A 518 3.83 29.56 15.54
N PRO A 519 2.88 28.65 15.27
CA PRO A 519 1.48 29.02 15.19
C PRO A 519 1.00 29.68 16.48
N TRP A 520 0.13 30.69 16.36
CA TRP A 520 -0.42 31.46 17.47
C TRP A 520 -1.14 30.62 18.56
N TRP A 521 -1.53 29.38 18.24
CA TRP A 521 -2.22 28.46 19.16
C TRP A 521 -1.29 27.38 19.76
N THR A 522 0.01 27.42 19.46
CA THR A 522 0.99 26.41 19.93
C THR A 522 1.76 26.84 21.18
N ASN A 523 1.23 27.77 21.99
CA ASN A 523 1.86 28.26 23.23
C ASN A 523 2.46 27.11 24.04
N GLU A 524 3.73 27.21 24.43
CA GLU A 524 4.55 26.50 25.45
C GLU A 524 4.20 25.05 25.91
N ILE A 525 3.32 24.33 25.22
CA ILE A 525 2.89 22.96 25.55
C ILE A 525 4.01 21.93 25.21
N TYR A 526 5.14 22.39 24.66
CA TYR A 526 6.22 21.57 24.10
C TYR A 526 7.43 21.37 25.02
N ASP A 527 7.34 21.71 26.32
CA ASP A 527 8.51 21.78 27.18
C ASP A 527 9.19 20.42 27.49
N LYS A 528 8.61 19.28 27.08
CA LYS A 528 9.17 17.95 27.37
C LYS A 528 9.23 16.95 26.21
N THR A 529 8.58 17.21 25.07
CA THR A 529 8.59 16.27 23.92
C THR A 529 8.89 16.98 22.62
N THR A 530 9.79 16.41 21.80
CA THR A 530 10.06 17.00 20.48
C THR A 530 8.79 16.95 19.63
N LYS A 531 8.51 17.98 18.83
CA LYS A 531 7.31 18.07 17.96
C LYS A 531 7.14 16.81 17.08
N VAL A 532 8.25 16.21 16.68
CA VAL A 532 8.29 14.98 15.89
C VAL A 532 7.73 13.79 16.68
N ASP A 533 8.07 13.66 17.97
CA ASP A 533 7.55 12.59 18.84
C ASP A 533 6.06 12.79 19.14
N PHE A 534 5.62 14.05 19.33
CA PHE A 534 4.20 14.39 19.46
C PHE A 534 3.40 13.92 18.24
N LEU A 535 3.87 14.28 17.03
CA LEU A 535 3.22 13.91 15.77
C LEU A 535 3.16 12.39 15.57
N LYS A 536 4.25 11.69 15.89
CA LYS A 536 4.29 10.22 15.85
C LYS A 536 3.26 9.62 16.81
N LEU A 537 3.20 10.11 18.04
CA LEU A 537 2.29 9.60 19.06
C LEU A 537 0.82 9.82 18.67
N CYS A 538 0.45 11.01 18.17
CA CYS A 538 -0.91 11.28 17.68
C CYS A 538 -1.32 10.35 16.54
N TYR A 539 -0.39 10.01 15.64
CA TYR A 539 -0.68 9.05 14.58
C TYR A 539 -0.92 7.64 15.14
N GLU A 540 -0.05 7.16 16.02
CA GLU A 540 -0.16 5.82 16.61
C GLU A 540 -1.42 5.67 17.48
N THR A 541 -1.79 6.69 18.27
CA THR A 541 -3.03 6.68 19.07
C THR A 541 -4.28 6.62 18.19
N SER A 542 -4.21 7.19 16.99
CA SER A 542 -5.34 7.27 16.05
C SER A 542 -5.50 6.03 15.16
N LYS A 543 -4.44 5.23 15.00
CA LYS A 543 -4.39 4.13 14.02
C LYS A 543 -5.47 3.07 14.19
N ASN A 544 -5.86 2.80 15.44
CA ASN A 544 -6.82 1.74 15.79
C ASN A 544 -8.17 2.31 16.25
N LYS A 545 -8.44 3.60 16.00
CA LYS A 545 -9.63 4.29 16.49
C LYS A 545 -10.71 4.38 15.43
N THR A 546 -11.96 4.35 15.86
CA THR A 546 -13.11 4.47 14.96
C THR A 546 -13.43 5.94 14.70
N PRO A 547 -14.22 6.27 13.65
CA PRO A 547 -14.65 7.65 13.42
C PRO A 547 -15.42 8.29 14.57
N MET A 548 -16.01 7.51 15.48
CA MET A 548 -16.72 8.05 16.65
C MET A 548 -15.77 8.47 17.78
N ASP A 549 -14.54 7.97 17.77
CA ASP A 549 -13.53 8.27 18.80
C ASP A 549 -12.71 9.54 18.46
N ILE A 550 -13.01 10.21 17.34
CA ILE A 550 -12.24 11.35 16.85
C ILE A 550 -12.48 12.57 17.74
N THR A 551 -11.41 13.26 18.09
CA THR A 551 -11.47 14.56 18.76
C THR A 551 -12.07 15.60 17.81
N VAL A 552 -13.24 16.15 18.16
CA VAL A 552 -13.95 17.18 17.37
C VAL A 552 -13.08 18.41 17.11
N ASN A 553 -12.34 18.87 18.13
CA ASN A 553 -11.42 19.99 18.02
C ASN A 553 -10.00 19.61 18.49
N PRO A 554 -9.12 19.16 17.58
CA PRO A 554 -7.75 18.77 17.94
C PRO A 554 -6.85 19.97 18.31
N PHE A 555 -7.27 21.22 18.05
CA PHE A 555 -6.45 22.42 18.32
C PHE A 555 -6.47 22.87 19.79
N VAL A 556 -7.32 22.28 20.63
CA VAL A 556 -7.49 22.68 22.04
C VAL A 556 -6.80 21.72 23.00
N SER A 557 -6.56 20.46 22.59
CA SER A 557 -6.01 19.44 23.46
C SER A 557 -4.48 19.60 23.65
N PRO A 558 -3.99 19.80 24.89
CA PRO A 558 -2.56 19.98 25.14
C PRO A 558 -1.76 18.66 25.09
N ASN A 559 -2.42 17.52 25.24
CA ASN A 559 -1.76 16.21 25.33
C ASN A 559 -1.93 15.39 24.04
N PRO A 560 -0.84 14.85 23.46
CA PRO A 560 -0.91 14.03 22.25
C PRO A 560 -1.73 12.75 22.43
N LYS A 561 -1.83 12.21 23.66
CA LYS A 561 -2.63 11.01 23.95
C LYS A 561 -4.13 11.25 23.88
N ASP A 562 -4.56 12.49 24.09
CA ASP A 562 -5.96 12.89 24.14
C ASP A 562 -6.45 13.41 22.77
N THR A 563 -5.55 13.46 21.78
CA THR A 563 -5.85 13.91 20.42
C THR A 563 -5.94 12.71 19.49
N VAL A 564 -7.15 12.38 19.06
CA VAL A 564 -7.44 11.34 18.07
C VAL A 564 -7.88 11.99 16.78
N ILE A 565 -7.11 11.77 15.71
CA ILE A 565 -7.38 12.31 14.38
C ILE A 565 -7.93 11.22 13.44
N LYS A 566 -8.77 11.62 12.48
CA LYS A 566 -9.27 10.68 11.47
C LYS A 566 -8.17 10.21 10.53
N LEU A 567 -7.90 8.91 10.51
CA LEU A 567 -7.03 8.28 9.52
C LEU A 567 -7.86 7.50 8.50
N SER A 568 -7.62 7.77 7.21
CA SER A 568 -8.23 7.08 6.08
C SER A 568 -7.23 6.84 4.97
N ALA A 569 -7.55 5.94 4.05
CA ALA A 569 -6.70 5.63 2.90
C ALA A 569 -6.30 6.88 2.08
N THR A 570 -7.10 7.95 2.12
CA THR A 570 -6.88 9.17 1.34
C THR A 570 -5.90 10.17 1.99
N ASN A 571 -5.73 10.12 3.32
CA ASN A 571 -4.94 11.11 4.07
C ASN A 571 -3.71 10.53 4.78
N ILE A 572 -3.64 9.21 5.03
CA ILE A 572 -2.51 8.57 5.73
C ILE A 572 -1.19 8.91 5.07
N ILE A 573 -1.07 8.76 3.75
CA ILE A 573 0.18 9.06 3.03
C ILE A 573 0.51 10.56 3.11
N VAL A 574 -0.48 11.46 3.11
CA VAL A 574 -0.26 12.91 3.24
C VAL A 574 0.30 13.26 4.62
N ILE A 575 -0.28 12.67 5.66
CA ILE A 575 0.13 12.84 7.05
C ILE A 575 1.55 12.31 7.24
N LEU A 576 1.82 11.07 6.83
CA LEU A 576 3.14 10.44 6.97
C LEU A 576 4.24 11.21 6.22
N ARG A 577 3.96 11.70 5.00
CA ARG A 577 4.90 12.59 4.26
C ARG A 577 5.21 13.87 5.03
N THR A 578 4.22 14.43 5.71
CA THR A 578 4.36 15.68 6.45
C THR A 578 5.20 15.46 7.72
N ILE A 579 4.94 14.38 8.46
CA ILE A 579 5.75 13.97 9.62
C ILE A 579 7.18 13.64 9.19
N ALA A 580 7.37 12.91 8.08
CA ALA A 580 8.69 12.57 7.56
C ALA A 580 9.54 13.81 7.22
N ARG A 581 8.93 14.86 6.66
CA ARG A 581 9.63 16.14 6.39
C ARG A 581 10.10 16.82 7.65
N GLU A 582 9.25 16.85 8.67
CA GLU A 582 9.59 17.41 9.97
C GLU A 582 10.72 16.60 10.64
N ALA A 583 10.61 15.27 10.64
CA ALA A 583 11.65 14.39 11.18
C ALA A 583 13.00 14.59 10.48
N ASN A 584 13.01 14.69 9.15
CA ASN A 584 14.23 14.96 8.38
C ASN A 584 14.80 16.37 8.68
N HIS A 585 13.95 17.38 8.86
CA HIS A 585 14.36 18.73 9.23
C HIS A 585 15.09 18.74 10.59
N HIS A 586 14.58 17.99 11.57
CA HIS A 586 15.18 17.82 12.90
C HIS A 586 16.22 16.70 12.98
N ARG A 587 16.65 16.12 11.85
CA ARG A 587 17.63 15.01 11.77
C ARG A 587 17.26 13.77 12.60
N ARG A 588 15.98 13.53 12.85
CA ARG A 588 15.44 12.33 13.53
C ARG A 588 15.25 11.18 12.55
N SER A 589 16.33 10.44 12.28
CA SER A 589 16.31 9.32 11.33
C SER A 589 15.42 8.16 11.75
N ASP A 590 15.23 7.94 13.05
CA ASP A 590 14.37 6.92 13.62
C ASP A 590 12.89 7.11 13.23
N VAL A 591 12.37 8.33 13.42
CA VAL A 591 10.97 8.65 13.06
C VAL A 591 10.81 8.73 11.54
N PHE A 592 11.84 9.21 10.83
CA PHE A 592 11.84 9.19 9.38
C PHE A 592 11.68 7.77 8.81
N LEU A 593 12.49 6.82 9.28
CA LEU A 593 12.43 5.41 8.85
C LEU A 593 11.11 4.76 9.25
N TRP A 594 10.59 5.08 10.45
CA TRP A 594 9.24 4.66 10.86
C TRP A 594 8.17 5.15 9.88
N CYS A 595 8.19 6.42 9.44
CA CYS A 595 7.26 6.92 8.44
C CYS A 595 7.37 6.17 7.11
N MET A 596 8.58 5.84 6.65
CA MET A 596 8.78 5.08 5.40
C MET A 596 8.18 3.67 5.52
N ASN A 597 8.38 3.00 6.64
CA ASN A 597 7.82 1.68 6.91
C ASN A 597 6.29 1.72 6.97
N GLU A 598 5.71 2.73 7.61
CA GLU A 598 4.25 2.91 7.63
C GLU A 598 3.69 3.25 6.25
N MET A 599 4.37 4.07 5.44
CA MET A 599 3.96 4.31 4.04
C MET A 599 4.02 3.02 3.20
N THR A 600 5.02 2.17 3.46
CA THR A 600 5.15 0.86 2.82
C THR A 600 3.95 -0.03 3.17
N LYS A 601 3.62 -0.15 4.46
CA LYS A 601 2.43 -0.90 4.91
C LYS A 601 1.12 -0.39 4.29
N ASN A 602 1.06 0.88 3.93
CA ASN A 602 -0.09 1.52 3.26
C ASN A 602 -0.01 1.49 1.72
N GLY A 603 0.86 0.67 1.13
CA GLY A 603 0.86 0.35 -0.30
C GLY A 603 1.86 1.07 -1.17
N MET A 604 2.77 1.87 -0.60
CA MET A 604 3.88 2.47 -1.37
C MET A 604 5.07 1.50 -1.49
N SER A 605 5.61 1.31 -2.69
CA SER A 605 6.89 0.58 -2.84
C SER A 605 8.07 1.46 -2.42
N GLU A 606 9.22 0.85 -2.11
CA GLU A 606 10.42 1.62 -1.75
C GLU A 606 10.90 2.52 -2.90
N GLU A 607 10.76 2.05 -4.14
CA GLU A 607 11.05 2.84 -5.36
C GLU A 607 10.13 4.06 -5.48
N GLU A 608 8.84 3.90 -5.16
CA GLU A 608 7.88 5.00 -5.17
C GLU A 608 8.20 6.03 -4.09
N ILE A 609 8.56 5.58 -2.89
CA ILE A 609 8.96 6.46 -1.80
C ILE A 609 10.23 7.24 -2.19
N GLU A 610 11.23 6.57 -2.77
CA GLU A 610 12.45 7.21 -3.27
C GLU A 610 12.14 8.27 -4.33
N LEU A 611 11.34 7.92 -5.33
CA LEU A 611 10.96 8.83 -6.39
C LEU A 611 10.19 10.04 -5.85
N ASP A 612 9.24 9.80 -4.95
CA ASP A 612 8.41 10.86 -4.36
C ASP A 612 9.27 11.86 -3.59
N TRP A 613 10.14 11.36 -2.71
CA TRP A 613 11.02 12.19 -1.91
C TRP A 613 11.94 13.06 -2.78
N ASN A 614 12.54 12.44 -3.79
CA ASN A 614 13.41 13.12 -4.74
C ASN A 614 12.68 14.18 -5.59
N ASN A 615 11.46 13.90 -6.04
CA ASN A 615 10.62 14.88 -6.74
C ASN A 615 10.22 16.07 -5.83
N MET A 616 10.02 15.82 -4.54
CA MET A 616 9.66 16.88 -3.59
C MET A 616 10.84 17.81 -3.30
N GLU A 617 12.04 17.26 -3.10
CA GLU A 617 13.21 18.03 -2.67
C GLU A 617 14.05 18.60 -3.84
N LYS A 618 14.19 17.89 -4.96
CA LYS A 618 15.10 18.31 -6.05
C LYS A 618 14.40 18.80 -7.30
N HIS A 619 14.65 20.06 -7.63
CA HIS A 619 14.12 20.69 -8.85
C HIS A 619 14.65 20.04 -10.15
N GLN A 620 15.89 19.54 -10.14
CA GLN A 620 16.52 18.85 -11.28
C GLN A 620 15.76 17.59 -11.68
N ILE A 621 15.26 16.86 -10.68
CA ILE A 621 14.50 15.63 -10.89
C ILE A 621 13.10 15.95 -11.42
N ARG A 622 12.46 17.00 -10.87
CA ARG A 622 11.18 17.51 -11.38
C ARG A 622 11.24 17.96 -12.84
N ARG A 623 12.33 18.62 -13.25
CA ARG A 623 12.50 19.21 -14.58
C ARG A 623 13.03 18.26 -15.64
N PHE A 624 13.36 17.04 -15.26
CA PHE A 624 13.99 16.07 -16.14
C PHE A 624 13.07 15.68 -17.30
N LYS A 625 13.51 15.83 -18.55
CA LYS A 625 12.64 15.64 -19.72
C LYS A 625 12.49 14.18 -20.17
N ASN A 626 13.37 13.27 -19.76
CA ASN A 626 13.28 11.89 -20.25
C ASN A 626 12.01 11.20 -19.72
N LYS A 627 11.39 10.44 -20.60
CA LYS A 627 10.01 10.01 -20.54
C LYS A 627 9.84 8.56 -20.09
N THR A 628 10.89 7.75 -20.13
CA THR A 628 10.84 6.30 -19.88
C THR A 628 11.13 5.93 -18.42
N LYS A 629 10.64 4.76 -17.97
CA LYS A 629 10.93 4.18 -16.64
C LYS A 629 12.45 4.12 -16.40
N ASN A 630 13.21 3.58 -17.35
CA ASN A 630 14.68 3.52 -17.28
C ASN A 630 15.33 4.91 -17.20
N GLY A 631 14.75 5.91 -17.87
CA GLY A 631 15.17 7.30 -17.78
C GLY A 631 15.01 7.87 -16.38
N ILE A 632 13.89 7.58 -15.71
CA ILE A 632 13.63 7.99 -14.32
C ILE A 632 14.66 7.36 -13.38
N THR A 633 14.91 6.06 -13.50
CA THR A 633 15.89 5.34 -12.66
C THR A 633 17.30 5.89 -12.84
N LYS A 634 17.74 6.12 -14.09
CA LYS A 634 19.05 6.74 -14.38
C LYS A 634 19.16 8.16 -13.82
N ASN A 635 18.08 8.94 -13.89
CA ASN A 635 18.05 10.29 -13.32
C ASN A 635 18.13 10.28 -11.78
N LEU A 636 17.45 9.34 -11.12
CA LEU A 636 17.58 9.13 -9.68
C LEU A 636 18.99 8.67 -9.29
N GLN A 637 19.65 7.86 -10.12
CA GLN A 637 21.05 7.48 -9.89
C GLN A 637 22.00 8.68 -9.98
N LYS A 638 21.84 9.52 -11.00
CA LYS A 638 22.73 10.67 -11.26
C LYS A 638 22.48 11.85 -10.32
N HIS A 639 21.21 12.20 -10.12
CA HIS A 639 20.80 13.42 -9.43
C HIS A 639 20.08 13.18 -8.12
N GLY A 640 19.82 11.93 -7.70
CA GLY A 640 19.14 11.60 -6.45
C GLY A 640 19.87 12.09 -5.19
N LEU A 641 19.16 12.16 -4.07
CA LEU A 641 19.77 12.44 -2.76
C LEU A 641 20.60 11.22 -2.30
N LYS A 642 21.93 11.37 -2.23
CA LYS A 642 22.84 10.29 -1.79
C LYS A 642 22.52 9.82 -0.36
N SER A 643 22.20 10.74 0.54
CA SER A 643 21.85 10.46 1.95
C SER A 643 20.61 9.57 2.09
N PHE A 644 19.64 9.71 1.19
CA PHE A 644 18.40 8.95 1.23
C PHE A 644 18.62 7.47 0.86
N LYS A 645 19.52 7.19 -0.10
CA LYS A 645 19.93 5.81 -0.43
C LYS A 645 20.66 5.13 0.73
N THR A 646 21.51 5.86 1.44
CA THR A 646 22.21 5.33 2.62
C THR A 646 21.26 5.01 3.77
N LEU A 647 20.19 5.79 3.94
CA LEU A 647 19.16 5.56 4.97
C LEU A 647 18.27 4.35 4.65
N LEU A 648 17.89 4.14 3.39
CA LEU A 648 17.08 2.97 2.99
C LEU A 648 17.86 1.65 3.01
N ARG A 649 19.17 1.68 2.69
CA ARG A 649 20.04 0.49 2.66
C ARG A 649 20.49 -0.01 4.03
N LYS A 650 20.26 0.74 5.12
CA LYS A 650 20.55 0.31 6.50
C LYS A 650 19.45 -0.55 7.13
N LYS A 651 18.47 -1.01 6.34
CA LYS A 651 17.43 -1.95 6.78
C LYS A 651 17.99 -3.36 6.95
#